data_AF-A0A2G6FWG1-F1
#
_entry.id   AF-A0A2G6FWG1-F1
#
_cell.length_a   1.000
_cell.length_b   1.000
_cell.length_c   1.000
_cell.angle_alpha   90.00
_cell.angle_beta   90.00
_cell.angle_gamma   90.00
#
_symmetry.space_group_name_H-M   'P 1'
#
loop_
_entity.id
_entity.type
_entity.pdbx_description
1 polymer ?
#
loop_
_entity_poly.entity_id
_entity_poly.type
_entity_poly.pdbx_seq_one_letter_code
_entity_poly.pdbx_strand_id
1 'polypeptide(L)'
;MTAKWYTRPQFMIAVGVFLVALVLYSLTMGPTTDFWDCGEFITTSHIVGVPHQPGTPLYVLVGRVFDILLGDADMSRPAYDTARAINFMSAFFSALAVMFVYLIIWELSRRIHPDARWAAHVGGVVGALFLAFSETFWNNAIEAEVYGLSGFMMAFLTWLAIRWYDNRALEGSNRLLLLIIYLLGLGVGFHLGVVFAYPGIFFVILFAARKELPVWDLLLMSAGLAIFVLSTVIRDNAVILAMLLLYAALVILRTIQGRRFVLAGSALFFIGLTVHLMMLIRAAATPEPFINQTDPENFDTLLSVLRREQYPTLQDGGRKAPLLWQFQYYYNYLINQFYFLGHNGSPLALASSVVGPFLLAAVGLWQGLRRLRPLILLPLINYIFNGEIMTLVLNFSQHEVRERDYFYFAAFLFFAVFIGMGAASLVRYAVGKEGRSAEQILAAGGNWRRGLEQVPFTALAKVTAVVLVAIALLQINPAGTKFFEHDRSENTIGYEYAWNILAGLDEDAIVFTNGDNDTFPIWYLQAVEKFRPDVTVVNLSLVNLPWYVKQLKNGEASLDISFTDEEIDKLRHRRLVDPQTGQETLLMIKDFVVHDIITTNYKRAKRPVFFAVTIPASNMTRYFQNLQMEGMVYRLLDKASPTGDPVTAPRKVLENMLGRYRMDAIMVGDHLDRREAFRAFSGVGDVGPRDVVRGDQGRGLSMDQLNTLKDLLGRKRTDVFRGANATHLFGNYPAALNRAGYEFFLRAQKVADVDSLEYARNLSGAMIAFEACLKLDPFNQQTLDMYPLLLVQAYRDQEAKDFLNSLTGNVPPEVEEQVVVNTLAGLVRGGVASLAFEWL
;
A
#
# COMPACT_ATOMS: atom_id res chain seq x y z
N MET A 1 34.73 30.09 -16.36
CA MET A 1 34.83 28.63 -16.60
C MET A 1 33.55 27.98 -16.09
N THR A 2 32.83 27.22 -16.92
CA THR A 2 31.69 26.41 -16.45
C THR A 2 32.21 25.22 -15.65
N ALA A 3 32.13 25.28 -14.33
CA ALA A 3 32.46 24.15 -13.47
C ALA A 3 31.55 22.97 -13.86
N LYS A 4 32.14 21.82 -14.24
CA LYS A 4 31.34 20.63 -14.59
C LYS A 4 30.62 20.13 -13.33
N TRP A 5 29.30 20.08 -13.38
CA TRP A 5 28.45 19.67 -12.24
C TRP A 5 28.63 18.20 -11.85
N TYR A 6 29.21 17.40 -12.74
CA TYR A 6 29.51 15.99 -12.56
C TYR A 6 30.87 15.62 -13.16
N THR A 7 31.48 14.56 -12.64
CA THR A 7 32.62 13.87 -13.27
C THR A 7 32.14 12.64 -14.04
N ARG A 8 32.90 12.16 -15.04
CA ARG A 8 32.53 10.95 -15.80
C ARG A 8 32.29 9.73 -14.89
N PRO A 9 33.18 9.37 -13.95
CA PRO A 9 32.95 8.22 -13.05
C PRO A 9 31.71 8.41 -12.16
N GLN A 10 31.49 9.61 -11.64
CA GLN A 10 30.30 9.92 -10.84
C GLN A 10 29.01 9.72 -11.62
N PHE A 11 28.95 10.21 -12.86
CA PHE A 11 27.78 10.07 -13.72
C PHE A 11 27.53 8.59 -14.08
N MET A 12 28.56 7.85 -14.48
CA MET A 12 28.43 6.43 -14.82
C MET A 12 27.94 5.59 -13.62
N ILE A 13 28.46 5.84 -12.42
CA ILE A 13 28.03 5.12 -11.21
C ILE A 13 26.62 5.57 -10.77
N ALA A 14 26.24 6.83 -10.96
CA ALA A 14 24.87 7.29 -10.72
C ALA A 14 23.87 6.54 -11.61
N VAL A 15 24.16 6.45 -12.91
CA VAL A 15 23.36 5.69 -13.88
C VAL A 15 23.37 4.20 -13.55
N GLY A 16 24.51 3.62 -13.12
CA GLY A 16 24.58 2.23 -12.67
C GLY A 16 23.67 1.94 -11.47
N VAL A 17 23.71 2.80 -10.44
CA VAL A 17 22.84 2.70 -9.25
C VAL A 17 21.37 2.89 -9.62
N PHE A 18 21.05 3.85 -10.50
CA PHE A 18 19.71 4.03 -11.06
C PHE A 18 19.21 2.76 -11.75
N LEU A 19 20.02 2.17 -12.64
CA LEU A 19 19.64 0.98 -13.39
C LEU A 19 19.46 -0.26 -12.48
N VAL A 20 20.30 -0.43 -11.45
CA VAL A 20 20.12 -1.53 -10.48
C VAL A 20 18.81 -1.37 -9.72
N ALA A 21 18.49 -0.18 -9.22
CA ALA A 21 17.22 0.07 -8.52
C ALA A 21 16.01 -0.06 -9.47
N LEU A 22 16.11 0.47 -10.69
CA LEU A 22 15.04 0.37 -11.69
C LEU A 22 14.77 -1.08 -12.07
N VAL A 23 15.81 -1.88 -12.35
CA VAL A 23 15.66 -3.30 -12.69
C VAL A 23 15.08 -4.07 -11.50
N LEU A 24 15.56 -3.82 -10.27
CA LEU A 24 15.00 -4.42 -9.06
C LEU A 24 13.48 -4.18 -8.98
N TYR A 25 13.07 -2.90 -8.95
CA TYR A 25 11.67 -2.55 -8.78
C TYR A 25 10.79 -2.98 -9.95
N SER A 26 11.29 -2.91 -11.19
CA SER A 26 10.54 -3.36 -12.37
C SER A 26 10.37 -4.89 -12.43
N LEU A 27 11.30 -5.64 -11.83
CA LEU A 27 11.19 -7.10 -11.71
C LEU A 27 10.26 -7.53 -10.57
N THR A 28 10.07 -6.71 -9.54
CA THR A 28 9.23 -7.03 -8.37
C THR A 28 7.91 -6.25 -8.30
N MET A 29 7.57 -5.42 -9.30
CA MET A 29 6.37 -4.60 -9.29
C MET A 29 5.08 -5.39 -9.53
N GLY A 30 4.00 -4.94 -8.89
CA GLY A 30 2.67 -5.53 -9.06
C GLY A 30 2.26 -5.58 -10.54
N PRO A 31 1.77 -6.72 -11.05
CA PRO A 31 1.34 -6.85 -12.44
C PRO A 31 -0.01 -6.20 -12.75
N THR A 32 -0.72 -5.68 -11.72
CA THR A 32 -2.06 -5.09 -11.78
C THR A 32 -2.30 -4.20 -10.55
N THR A 33 -3.55 -3.85 -10.23
CA THR A 33 -3.93 -3.16 -8.98
C THR A 33 -3.73 -4.04 -7.75
N ASP A 34 -3.20 -3.44 -6.68
CA ASP A 34 -3.14 -4.02 -5.34
C ASP A 34 -4.22 -3.38 -4.44
N PHE A 35 -4.23 -3.74 -3.15
CA PHE A 35 -5.06 -3.10 -2.11
C PHE A 35 -4.61 -1.67 -1.78
N TRP A 36 -5.29 -1.02 -0.83
CA TRP A 36 -5.09 0.38 -0.44
C TRP A 36 -5.23 1.34 -1.64
N ASP A 37 -4.50 2.46 -1.59
CA ASP A 37 -4.68 3.61 -2.48
C ASP A 37 -4.24 3.32 -3.94
N CYS A 38 -3.54 2.20 -4.17
CA CYS A 38 -3.04 1.74 -5.47
C CYS A 38 -4.13 1.77 -6.57
N GLY A 39 -5.28 1.14 -6.32
CA GLY A 39 -6.38 1.10 -7.29
C GLY A 39 -6.97 2.48 -7.62
N GLU A 40 -7.04 3.38 -6.63
CA GLU A 40 -7.49 4.76 -6.87
C GLU A 40 -6.44 5.54 -7.67
N PHE A 41 -5.16 5.43 -7.32
CA PHE A 41 -4.08 6.15 -8.01
C PHE A 41 -3.88 5.70 -9.46
N ILE A 42 -4.05 4.40 -9.75
CA ILE A 42 -4.08 3.88 -11.12
C ILE A 42 -5.28 4.47 -11.87
N THR A 43 -6.48 4.37 -11.29
CA THR A 43 -7.73 4.81 -11.93
C THR A 43 -7.74 6.31 -12.20
N THR A 44 -7.44 7.12 -11.18
CA THR A 44 -7.44 8.58 -11.29
C THR A 44 -6.38 9.07 -12.26
N SER A 45 -5.23 8.42 -12.36
CA SER A 45 -4.23 8.71 -13.40
C SER A 45 -4.78 8.43 -14.81
N HIS A 46 -5.51 7.33 -15.02
CA HIS A 46 -6.11 6.99 -16.32
C HIS A 46 -7.22 7.96 -16.74
N ILE A 47 -8.20 8.22 -15.86
CA ILE A 47 -9.37 9.09 -16.15
C ILE A 47 -9.10 10.57 -15.90
N VAL A 48 -7.91 10.92 -15.38
CA VAL A 48 -7.55 12.26 -14.92
C VAL A 48 -8.54 12.75 -13.84
N GLY A 49 -8.80 11.90 -12.85
CA GLY A 49 -9.75 12.14 -11.75
C GLY A 49 -9.15 12.90 -10.56
N VAL A 50 -9.92 13.05 -9.49
CA VAL A 50 -9.49 13.66 -8.21
C VAL A 50 -9.45 12.58 -7.12
N PRO A 51 -8.27 12.07 -6.73
CA PRO A 51 -8.13 11.07 -5.67
C PRO A 51 -8.34 11.66 -4.28
N HIS A 52 -8.28 10.83 -3.24
CA HIS A 52 -8.45 11.24 -1.85
C HIS A 52 -7.56 12.42 -1.44
N GLN A 53 -8.03 13.20 -0.46
CA GLN A 53 -7.36 14.43 -0.02
C GLN A 53 -5.92 14.16 0.45
N PRO A 54 -4.89 14.90 -0.05
CA PRO A 54 -4.98 16.24 -0.64
C PRO A 54 -5.06 16.27 -2.19
N GLY A 55 -5.43 15.17 -2.85
CA GLY A 55 -5.76 15.13 -4.28
C GLY A 55 -4.58 15.06 -5.26
N THR A 56 -3.35 15.36 -4.82
CA THR A 56 -2.08 15.05 -5.51
C THR A 56 -2.11 15.23 -7.04
N PRO A 57 -2.51 16.41 -7.56
CA PRO A 57 -2.86 16.58 -8.97
C PRO A 57 -1.68 16.44 -9.94
N LEU A 58 -0.45 16.73 -9.50
CA LEU A 58 0.73 16.55 -10.35
C LEU A 58 1.12 15.07 -10.45
N TYR A 59 0.85 14.27 -9.40
CA TYR A 59 1.01 12.81 -9.48
C TYR A 59 0.06 12.24 -10.54
N VAL A 60 -1.23 12.60 -10.49
CA VAL A 60 -2.25 12.20 -11.48
C VAL A 60 -1.84 12.60 -12.91
N LEU A 61 -1.37 13.83 -13.11
CA LEU A 61 -0.93 14.31 -14.43
C LEU A 61 0.31 13.56 -14.96
N VAL A 62 1.28 13.22 -14.10
CA VAL A 62 2.45 12.42 -14.52
C VAL A 62 2.04 10.95 -14.75
N GLY A 63 1.14 10.40 -13.93
CA GLY A 63 0.55 9.07 -14.13
C GLY A 63 -0.15 8.95 -15.47
N ARG A 64 -0.96 9.95 -15.86
CA ARG A 64 -1.58 9.98 -17.20
C ARG A 64 -0.56 10.01 -18.34
N VAL A 65 0.58 10.67 -18.15
CA VAL A 65 1.67 10.67 -19.16
C VAL A 65 2.32 9.28 -19.26
N PHE A 66 2.55 8.58 -18.15
CA PHE A 66 3.07 7.21 -18.17
C PHE A 66 2.07 6.23 -18.82
N ASP A 67 0.78 6.36 -18.48
CA ASP A 67 -0.32 5.58 -19.06
C ASP A 67 -0.43 5.80 -20.59
N ILE A 68 -0.46 7.05 -21.07
CA ILE A 68 -0.47 7.36 -22.52
C ILE A 68 0.78 6.82 -23.25
N LEU A 69 1.97 6.91 -22.62
CA LEU A 69 3.23 6.52 -23.27
C LEU A 69 3.52 5.02 -23.23
N LEU A 70 2.96 4.29 -22.26
CA LEU A 70 3.32 2.90 -21.99
C LEU A 70 2.13 1.94 -21.90
N GLY A 71 0.95 2.38 -21.47
CA GLY A 71 -0.13 1.52 -20.95
C GLY A 71 -1.46 1.50 -21.72
N ASP A 72 -1.65 2.39 -22.71
CA ASP A 72 -2.96 2.65 -23.33
C ASP A 72 -3.72 1.40 -23.82
N ALA A 73 -5.04 1.39 -23.58
CA ALA A 73 -5.92 0.24 -23.77
C ALA A 73 -6.28 -0.03 -25.25
N ASP A 74 -6.02 0.91 -26.16
CA ASP A 74 -6.25 0.73 -27.60
C ASP A 74 -5.03 0.09 -28.31
N MET A 75 -5.25 -1.05 -28.96
CA MET A 75 -4.25 -2.12 -29.14
C MET A 75 -3.30 -1.94 -30.36
N SER A 76 -2.77 -0.75 -30.61
CA SER A 76 -1.83 -0.56 -31.74
C SER A 76 -0.36 -0.93 -31.44
N ARG A 77 0.06 -0.91 -30.15
CA ARG A 77 1.19 -1.61 -29.47
C ARG A 77 1.70 -0.80 -28.25
N PRO A 78 1.03 -0.88 -27.09
CA PRO A 78 1.59 -0.38 -25.83
C PRO A 78 2.75 -1.29 -25.34
N ALA A 79 3.54 -0.82 -24.38
CA ALA A 79 4.64 -1.58 -23.77
C ALA A 79 4.22 -2.34 -22.51
N TYR A 80 3.15 -1.87 -21.86
CA TYR A 80 2.52 -2.36 -20.65
C TYR A 80 0.99 -2.21 -20.78
N ASP A 81 0.24 -2.62 -19.76
CA ASP A 81 -1.13 -2.13 -19.51
C ASP A 81 -1.09 -0.89 -18.60
N THR A 82 -2.23 -0.22 -18.42
CA THR A 82 -2.38 0.96 -17.56
C THR A 82 -1.86 0.74 -16.13
N ALA A 83 -2.19 -0.40 -15.49
CA ALA A 83 -1.77 -0.67 -14.12
C ALA A 83 -0.25 -0.81 -14.01
N ARG A 84 0.36 -1.61 -14.89
CA ARG A 84 1.82 -1.79 -14.98
C ARG A 84 2.54 -0.50 -15.36
N ALA A 85 1.97 0.32 -16.24
CA ALA A 85 2.54 1.61 -16.62
C ALA A 85 2.66 2.57 -15.42
N ILE A 86 1.67 2.56 -14.52
CA ILE A 86 1.61 3.43 -13.35
C ILE A 86 2.38 2.83 -12.16
N ASN A 87 2.37 1.51 -11.96
CA ASN A 87 3.30 0.84 -11.02
C ASN A 87 4.77 1.07 -11.43
N PHE A 88 5.07 1.02 -12.74
CA PHE A 88 6.39 1.36 -13.28
C PHE A 88 6.76 2.83 -13.09
N MET A 89 5.80 3.75 -13.03
CA MET A 89 6.06 5.15 -12.66
C MET A 89 6.65 5.24 -11.25
N SER A 90 6.07 4.55 -10.26
CA SER A 90 6.62 4.47 -8.90
C SER A 90 8.05 3.91 -8.91
N ALA A 91 8.26 2.79 -9.60
CA ALA A 91 9.58 2.15 -9.74
C ALA A 91 10.62 3.12 -10.34
N PHE A 92 10.25 3.84 -11.40
CA PHE A 92 11.11 4.80 -12.09
C PHE A 92 11.51 5.97 -11.20
N PHE A 93 10.56 6.60 -10.51
CA PHE A 93 10.87 7.74 -9.64
C PHE A 93 11.56 7.33 -8.34
N SER A 94 11.23 6.18 -7.76
CA SER A 94 11.99 5.60 -6.64
C SER A 94 13.44 5.29 -7.03
N ALA A 95 13.68 4.74 -8.23
CA ALA A 95 15.04 4.55 -8.75
C ALA A 95 15.78 5.89 -8.96
N LEU A 96 15.10 6.94 -9.45
CA LEU A 96 15.69 8.30 -9.52
C LEU A 96 16.02 8.84 -8.12
N ALA A 97 15.18 8.62 -7.11
CA ALA A 97 15.44 9.03 -5.74
C ALA A 97 16.70 8.34 -5.19
N VAL A 98 16.86 7.02 -5.39
CA VAL A 98 18.07 6.26 -5.05
C VAL A 98 19.31 6.82 -5.76
N MET A 99 19.21 7.18 -7.04
CA MET A 99 20.28 7.86 -7.78
C MET A 99 20.66 9.22 -7.17
N PHE A 100 19.68 10.05 -6.79
CA PHE A 100 19.96 11.35 -6.18
C PHE A 100 20.53 11.21 -4.77
N VAL A 101 20.14 10.17 -4.01
CA VAL A 101 20.76 9.83 -2.72
C VAL A 101 22.22 9.43 -2.89
N TYR A 102 22.57 8.61 -3.89
CA TYR A 102 23.96 8.35 -4.28
C TYR A 102 24.71 9.67 -4.57
N LEU A 103 24.11 10.58 -5.36
CA LEU A 103 24.73 11.85 -5.73
C LEU A 103 24.95 12.76 -4.51
N ILE A 104 24.00 12.81 -3.56
CA ILE A 104 24.13 13.53 -2.28
C ILE A 104 25.27 12.94 -1.46
N ILE A 105 25.27 11.62 -1.22
CA ILE A 105 26.29 10.94 -0.40
C ILE A 105 27.68 11.15 -0.98
N TRP A 106 27.86 10.97 -2.29
CA TRP A 106 29.13 11.19 -2.96
C TRP A 106 29.62 12.63 -2.77
N GLU A 107 28.72 13.59 -2.94
CA GLU A 107 29.01 15.02 -2.90
C GLU A 107 29.35 15.52 -1.48
N LEU A 108 28.71 14.98 -0.45
CA LEU A 108 29.04 15.24 0.94
C LEU A 108 30.36 14.54 1.32
N SER A 109 30.50 13.24 0.99
CA SER A 109 31.65 12.42 1.37
C SER A 109 32.96 12.86 0.73
N ARG A 110 32.95 13.31 -0.54
CA ARG A 110 34.16 13.82 -1.23
C ARG A 110 34.71 15.12 -0.63
N ARG A 111 33.97 15.80 0.26
CA ARG A 111 34.42 16.99 1.00
C ARG A 111 35.00 16.62 2.36
N ILE A 112 34.46 15.57 2.99
CA ILE A 112 34.98 15.00 4.24
C ILE A 112 36.35 14.33 3.99
N HIS A 113 36.49 13.67 2.82
CA HIS A 113 37.67 12.92 2.38
C HIS A 113 38.10 13.35 0.95
N PRO A 114 38.64 14.57 0.77
CA PRO A 114 38.98 15.13 -0.55
C PRO A 114 40.13 14.40 -1.26
N ASP A 115 40.95 13.72 -0.48
CA ASP A 115 42.08 12.85 -0.83
C ASP A 115 41.65 11.46 -1.33
N ALA A 116 40.46 10.98 -0.92
CA ALA A 116 39.96 9.65 -1.28
C ALA A 116 38.58 9.71 -1.96
N ARG A 117 38.48 10.42 -3.09
CA ARG A 117 37.22 10.55 -3.86
C ARG A 117 36.59 9.21 -4.28
N TRP A 118 37.39 8.15 -4.37
CA TRP A 118 36.89 6.80 -4.65
C TRP A 118 36.13 6.19 -3.47
N ALA A 119 36.52 6.49 -2.22
CA ALA A 119 35.78 6.07 -1.04
C ALA A 119 34.40 6.74 -0.97
N ALA A 120 34.26 7.97 -1.49
CA ALA A 120 32.97 8.62 -1.66
C ALA A 120 32.07 7.93 -2.70
N HIS A 121 32.63 7.28 -3.73
CA HIS A 121 31.84 6.43 -4.63
C HIS A 121 31.36 5.16 -3.91
N VAL A 122 32.22 4.48 -3.16
CA VAL A 122 31.85 3.27 -2.40
C VAL A 122 30.75 3.59 -1.38
N GLY A 123 30.93 4.64 -0.56
CA GLY A 123 29.91 5.04 0.40
C GLY A 123 28.60 5.48 -0.26
N GLY A 124 28.68 6.16 -1.42
CA GLY A 124 27.51 6.48 -2.23
C GLY A 124 26.74 5.25 -2.66
N VAL A 125 27.43 4.23 -3.20
CA VAL A 125 26.80 2.96 -3.62
C VAL A 125 26.21 2.23 -2.43
N VAL A 126 26.96 2.09 -1.33
CA VAL A 126 26.49 1.38 -0.12
C VAL A 126 25.23 2.04 0.47
N GLY A 127 25.23 3.37 0.66
CA GLY A 127 24.05 4.06 1.20
C GLY A 127 22.85 4.04 0.25
N ALA A 128 23.08 4.13 -1.06
CA ALA A 128 22.00 4.03 -2.05
C ALA A 128 21.40 2.62 -2.13
N LEU A 129 22.21 1.56 -2.05
CA LEU A 129 21.71 0.18 -1.99
C LEU A 129 20.95 -0.12 -0.68
N PHE A 130 21.44 0.38 0.46
CA PHE A 130 20.69 0.26 1.73
C PHE A 130 19.33 0.98 1.70
N LEU A 131 19.21 2.10 0.97
CA LEU A 131 17.90 2.69 0.69
C LEU A 131 17.08 1.81 -0.28
N ALA A 132 17.72 1.34 -1.36
CA ALA A 132 17.03 0.59 -2.40
C ALA A 132 16.33 -0.67 -1.88
N PHE A 133 17.01 -1.38 -0.96
CA PHE A 133 16.51 -2.57 -0.26
C PHE A 133 15.94 -2.25 1.14
N SER A 134 15.42 -1.05 1.39
CA SER A 134 14.74 -0.74 2.66
C SER A 134 13.24 -1.02 2.57
N GLU A 135 12.68 -1.61 3.63
CA GLU A 135 11.32 -2.21 3.66
C GLU A 135 10.24 -1.30 3.07
N THR A 136 10.06 -0.13 3.68
CA THR A 136 9.02 0.82 3.31
C THR A 136 9.31 1.42 1.93
N PHE A 137 10.59 1.64 1.62
CA PHE A 137 11.00 2.28 0.37
C PHE A 137 10.79 1.36 -0.83
N TRP A 138 11.09 0.07 -0.69
CA TRP A 138 10.88 -0.93 -1.72
C TRP A 138 9.38 -1.18 -1.94
N ASN A 139 8.60 -1.39 -0.87
CA ASN A 139 7.14 -1.55 -0.99
C ASN A 139 6.48 -0.39 -1.76
N ASN A 140 6.81 0.85 -1.42
CA ASN A 140 6.27 2.03 -2.12
C ASN A 140 6.92 2.30 -3.50
N ALA A 141 7.86 1.46 -3.96
CA ALA A 141 8.45 1.52 -5.29
C ALA A 141 7.85 0.49 -6.27
N ILE A 142 7.07 -0.48 -5.78
CA ILE A 142 6.56 -1.62 -6.56
C ILE A 142 5.04 -1.58 -6.79
N GLU A 143 4.37 -0.56 -6.26
CA GLU A 143 2.93 -0.29 -6.40
C GLU A 143 2.68 1.19 -6.71
N ALA A 144 1.52 1.53 -7.27
CA ALA A 144 1.13 2.90 -7.62
C ALA A 144 0.91 3.80 -6.39
N GLU A 145 1.98 4.41 -5.89
CA GLU A 145 1.99 5.18 -4.65
C GLU A 145 2.73 6.52 -4.78
N VAL A 146 2.27 7.53 -4.04
CA VAL A 146 2.76 8.92 -4.15
C VAL A 146 4.18 9.12 -3.60
N TYR A 147 4.64 8.18 -2.78
CA TYR A 147 5.85 8.31 -1.99
C TYR A 147 7.12 8.29 -2.85
N GLY A 148 7.19 7.45 -3.89
CA GLY A 148 8.34 7.37 -4.81
C GLY A 148 8.65 8.70 -5.50
N LEU A 149 7.63 9.35 -6.09
CA LEU A 149 7.75 10.69 -6.69
C LEU A 149 8.12 11.76 -5.66
N SER A 150 7.50 11.73 -4.48
CA SER A 150 7.78 12.69 -3.41
C SER A 150 9.24 12.59 -2.94
N GLY A 151 9.76 11.37 -2.78
CA GLY A 151 11.14 11.08 -2.40
C GLY A 151 12.15 11.52 -3.45
N PHE A 152 11.84 11.30 -4.73
CA PHE A 152 12.61 11.85 -5.83
C PHE A 152 12.70 13.37 -5.75
N MET A 153 11.56 14.06 -5.59
CA MET A 153 11.55 15.53 -5.51
C MET A 153 12.34 16.02 -4.28
N MET A 154 12.20 15.40 -3.11
CA MET A 154 12.99 15.73 -1.91
C MET A 154 14.50 15.54 -2.13
N ALA A 155 14.91 14.42 -2.72
CA ALA A 155 16.32 14.13 -3.01
C ALA A 155 16.88 15.08 -4.07
N PHE A 156 16.11 15.39 -5.11
CA PHE A 156 16.48 16.33 -6.16
C PHE A 156 16.63 17.76 -5.63
N LEU A 157 15.68 18.24 -4.83
CA LEU A 157 15.74 19.54 -4.14
C LEU A 157 16.95 19.62 -3.19
N THR A 158 17.21 18.55 -2.44
CA THR A 158 18.39 18.43 -1.56
C THR A 158 19.69 18.51 -2.35
N TRP A 159 19.79 17.79 -3.48
CA TRP A 159 20.94 17.85 -4.36
C TRP A 159 21.10 19.23 -5.01
N LEU A 160 20.02 19.85 -5.50
CA LEU A 160 20.01 21.21 -6.04
C LEU A 160 20.46 22.23 -5.00
N ALA A 161 20.08 22.11 -3.73
CA ALA A 161 20.55 22.98 -2.66
C ALA A 161 22.08 22.87 -2.45
N ILE A 162 22.66 21.67 -2.61
CA ILE A 162 24.12 21.48 -2.59
C ILE A 162 24.78 22.08 -3.85
N ARG A 163 24.17 21.95 -5.04
CA ARG A 163 24.63 22.63 -6.27
C ARG A 163 24.57 24.15 -6.14
N TRP A 164 23.51 24.70 -5.55
CA TRP A 164 23.43 26.11 -5.22
C TRP A 164 24.56 26.49 -4.25
N TYR A 165 24.75 25.74 -3.16
CA TYR A 165 25.78 26.05 -2.17
C TYR A 165 27.19 26.14 -2.79
N ASP A 166 27.54 25.30 -3.77
CA ASP A 166 28.83 25.38 -4.46
C ASP A 166 28.95 26.60 -5.37
N ASN A 167 27.91 26.86 -6.15
CA ASN A 167 27.87 27.98 -7.07
C ASN A 167 27.50 29.29 -6.38
N ARG A 168 27.28 29.29 -5.05
CA ARG A 168 26.73 30.41 -4.28
C ARG A 168 27.56 31.68 -4.33
N ALA A 169 28.82 31.63 -4.79
CA ALA A 169 29.72 32.77 -4.96
C ALA A 169 29.80 33.29 -6.41
N LEU A 170 29.17 32.61 -7.39
CA LEU A 170 29.17 33.00 -8.80
C LEU A 170 28.03 33.97 -9.12
N GLU A 171 28.21 34.82 -10.13
CA GLU A 171 27.13 35.67 -10.63
C GLU A 171 25.95 34.82 -11.15
N GLY A 172 24.72 35.27 -10.91
CA GLY A 172 23.51 34.55 -11.33
C GLY A 172 23.14 33.32 -10.49
N SER A 173 23.90 32.98 -9.43
CA SER A 173 23.62 31.82 -8.55
C SER A 173 22.19 31.78 -7.99
N ASN A 174 21.57 32.94 -7.84
CA ASN A 174 20.21 33.10 -7.31
C ASN A 174 19.15 32.43 -8.21
N ARG A 175 19.44 32.18 -9.49
CA ARG A 175 18.54 31.42 -10.38
C ARG A 175 18.29 29.99 -9.90
N LEU A 176 19.27 29.36 -9.24
CA LEU A 176 19.08 28.04 -8.62
C LEU A 176 18.17 28.09 -7.39
N LEU A 177 18.20 29.17 -6.61
CA LEU A 177 17.23 29.36 -5.52
C LEU A 177 15.82 29.51 -6.09
N LEU A 178 15.64 30.35 -7.11
CA LEU A 178 14.35 30.54 -7.78
C LEU A 178 13.80 29.22 -8.35
N LEU A 179 14.66 28.37 -8.94
CA LEU A 179 14.28 27.03 -9.37
C LEU A 179 13.87 26.11 -8.19
N ILE A 180 14.65 26.09 -7.11
CA ILE A 180 14.32 25.33 -5.89
C ILE A 180 12.95 25.76 -5.33
N ILE A 181 12.66 27.06 -5.29
CA ILE A 181 11.40 27.62 -4.78
C ILE A 181 10.21 27.25 -5.67
N TYR A 182 10.38 27.32 -7.00
CA TYR A 182 9.38 26.85 -7.95
C TYR A 182 9.07 25.36 -7.77
N LEU A 183 10.13 24.53 -7.71
CA LEU A 183 10.01 23.08 -7.55
C LEU A 183 9.44 22.66 -6.18
N LEU A 184 9.66 23.46 -5.13
CA LEU A 184 9.00 23.26 -3.83
C LEU A 184 7.48 23.48 -3.91
N GLY A 185 7.03 24.56 -4.56
CA GLY A 185 5.60 24.82 -4.77
C GLY A 185 4.96 23.77 -5.68
N LEU A 186 5.65 23.40 -6.76
CA LEU A 186 5.21 22.36 -7.70
C LEU A 186 5.14 20.97 -7.04
N GLY A 187 6.13 20.64 -6.19
CA GLY A 187 6.24 19.35 -5.51
C GLY A 187 5.14 19.07 -4.50
N VAL A 188 4.44 20.09 -3.98
CA VAL A 188 3.22 19.92 -3.19
C VAL A 188 2.16 19.13 -3.98
N GLY A 189 2.10 19.35 -5.29
CA GLY A 189 1.19 18.63 -6.19
C GLY A 189 1.50 17.13 -6.35
N PHE A 190 2.68 16.66 -5.93
CA PHE A 190 2.96 15.22 -5.80
C PHE A 190 2.50 14.69 -4.45
N HIS A 191 2.92 15.35 -3.36
CA HIS A 191 2.49 15.03 -2.01
C HIS A 191 2.82 16.21 -1.08
N LEU A 192 1.91 16.55 -0.15
CA LEU A 192 2.10 17.65 0.80
C LEU A 192 3.42 17.50 1.59
N GLY A 193 3.87 16.26 1.84
CA GLY A 193 5.12 15.99 2.54
C GLY A 193 6.37 16.62 1.93
N VAL A 194 6.40 16.92 0.61
CA VAL A 194 7.58 17.52 -0.06
C VAL A 194 8.04 18.83 0.59
N VAL A 195 7.13 19.58 1.23
CA VAL A 195 7.47 20.80 1.98
C VAL A 195 8.47 20.57 3.12
N PHE A 196 8.56 19.35 3.67
CA PHE A 196 9.50 19.00 4.74
C PHE A 196 10.95 18.84 4.26
N ALA A 197 11.23 18.97 2.96
CA ALA A 197 12.59 19.22 2.47
C ALA A 197 13.04 20.67 2.69
N TYR A 198 12.10 21.61 2.87
CA TYR A 198 12.42 23.04 2.99
C TYR A 198 13.23 23.42 4.24
N PRO A 199 12.94 22.92 5.46
CA PRO A 199 13.64 23.37 6.67
C PRO A 199 15.17 23.21 6.58
N GLY A 200 15.67 22.08 6.09
CA GLY A 200 17.12 21.88 5.90
C GLY A 200 17.72 22.75 4.79
N ILE A 201 16.98 22.95 3.68
CA ILE A 201 17.39 23.83 2.57
C ILE A 201 17.49 25.27 3.06
N PHE A 202 16.44 25.77 3.71
CA PHE A 202 16.37 27.11 4.26
C PHE A 202 17.47 27.37 5.30
N PHE A 203 17.71 26.42 6.21
CA PHE A 203 18.77 26.55 7.21
C PHE A 203 20.16 26.64 6.57
N VAL A 204 20.46 25.80 5.57
CA VAL A 204 21.73 25.92 4.82
C VAL A 204 21.82 27.23 4.04
N ILE A 205 20.73 27.73 3.46
CA ILE A 205 20.72 29.04 2.80
C ILE A 205 21.03 30.17 3.80
N LEU A 206 20.39 30.19 4.98
CA LEU A 206 20.66 31.18 6.03
C LEU A 206 22.14 31.20 6.45
N PHE A 207 22.73 30.03 6.72
CA PHE A 207 24.13 29.93 7.15
C PHE A 207 25.15 30.13 6.01
N ALA A 208 24.71 30.06 4.75
CA ALA A 208 25.55 30.23 3.57
C ALA A 208 25.33 31.57 2.83
N ALA A 209 24.40 32.40 3.30
CA ALA A 209 23.96 33.62 2.63
C ALA A 209 25.12 34.61 2.42
N ARG A 210 25.15 35.25 1.25
CA ARG A 210 26.02 36.41 1.01
C ARG A 210 25.49 37.64 1.72
N LYS A 211 26.36 38.64 1.91
CA LYS A 211 25.97 40.03 2.21
C LYS A 211 24.96 40.64 1.21
N GLU A 212 24.83 40.07 0.01
CA GLU A 212 23.96 40.54 -1.08
C GLU A 212 22.49 40.11 -0.95
N LEU A 213 22.20 38.98 -0.29
CA LEU A 213 20.85 38.49 -0.02
C LEU A 213 20.53 38.69 1.48
N PRO A 214 19.76 39.74 1.85
CA PRO A 214 19.38 39.99 3.24
C PRO A 214 18.63 38.80 3.84
N VAL A 215 18.92 38.48 5.10
CA VAL A 215 18.18 37.46 5.87
C VAL A 215 16.68 37.77 5.88
N TRP A 216 16.29 39.05 5.92
CA TRP A 216 14.90 39.49 5.81
C TRP A 216 14.21 39.11 4.50
N ASP A 217 14.93 39.13 3.37
CA ASP A 217 14.38 38.78 2.06
C ASP A 217 14.13 37.26 2.00
N LEU A 218 15.01 36.47 2.61
CA LEU A 218 14.88 35.01 2.75
C LEU A 218 13.78 34.61 3.75
N LEU A 219 13.66 35.31 4.88
CA LEU A 219 12.59 35.11 5.86
C LEU A 219 11.23 35.46 5.26
N LEU A 220 11.11 36.59 4.57
CA LEU A 220 9.86 36.99 3.93
C LEU A 220 9.48 36.01 2.82
N MET A 221 10.41 35.59 1.96
CA MET A 221 10.17 34.51 0.99
C MET A 221 9.64 33.23 1.66
N SER A 222 10.24 32.82 2.77
CA SER A 222 9.82 31.65 3.56
C SER A 222 8.43 31.79 4.17
N ALA A 223 8.01 33.01 4.49
CA ALA A 223 6.68 33.25 5.03
C ALA A 223 5.56 32.83 4.06
N GLY A 224 5.82 32.80 2.74
CA GLY A 224 4.84 32.32 1.76
C GLY A 224 4.54 30.83 1.93
N LEU A 225 5.59 30.01 2.09
CA LEU A 225 5.43 28.59 2.42
C LEU A 225 4.83 28.39 3.82
N ALA A 226 5.26 29.20 4.80
CA ALA A 226 4.71 29.11 6.15
C ALA A 226 3.20 29.43 6.17
N ILE A 227 2.74 30.45 5.43
CA ILE A 227 1.32 30.78 5.26
C ILE A 227 0.59 29.63 4.55
N PHE A 228 1.18 29.02 3.52
CA PHE A 228 0.59 27.86 2.84
C PHE A 228 0.40 26.67 3.80
N VAL A 229 1.44 26.28 4.55
CA VAL A 229 1.35 25.19 5.55
C VAL A 229 0.39 25.57 6.70
N LEU A 230 0.36 26.82 7.12
CA LEU A 230 -0.63 27.26 8.11
C LEU A 230 -2.05 27.25 7.53
N SER A 231 -2.26 27.50 6.24
CA SER A 231 -3.59 27.44 5.61
C SER A 231 -4.15 26.02 5.50
N THR A 232 -3.31 24.98 5.53
CA THR A 232 -3.76 23.59 5.65
C THR A 232 -4.14 23.19 7.09
N VAL A 233 -3.90 24.04 8.10
CA VAL A 233 -4.18 23.76 9.52
C VAL A 233 -5.22 24.72 10.10
N ILE A 234 -5.11 26.02 9.78
CA ILE A 234 -6.02 27.08 10.21
C ILE A 234 -7.23 27.11 9.27
N ARG A 235 -8.40 26.78 9.82
CA ARG A 235 -9.70 26.77 9.12
C ARG A 235 -10.34 28.15 8.95
N ASP A 236 -9.81 29.18 9.62
CA ASP A 236 -10.28 30.57 9.48
C ASP A 236 -9.74 31.22 8.20
N ASN A 237 -10.63 31.37 7.20
CA ASN A 237 -10.31 31.99 5.91
C ASN A 237 -9.96 33.49 6.03
N ALA A 238 -10.53 34.22 7.00
CA ALA A 238 -10.25 35.64 7.19
C ALA A 238 -8.84 35.87 7.77
N VAL A 239 -8.40 35.01 8.70
CA VAL A 239 -7.03 35.01 9.22
C VAL A 239 -6.03 34.72 8.09
N ILE A 240 -6.26 33.68 7.28
CA ILE A 240 -5.38 33.36 6.15
C ILE A 240 -5.35 34.49 5.11
N LEU A 241 -6.49 35.09 4.78
CA LEU A 241 -6.55 36.24 3.89
C LEU A 241 -5.77 37.45 4.44
N ALA A 242 -5.92 37.77 5.73
CA ALA A 242 -5.16 38.84 6.38
C ALA A 242 -3.64 38.58 6.35
N MET A 243 -3.22 37.33 6.57
CA MET A 243 -1.81 36.93 6.46
C MET A 243 -1.28 37.07 5.02
N LEU A 244 -2.06 36.66 4.01
CA LEU A 244 -1.71 36.80 2.60
C LEU A 244 -1.64 38.28 2.14
N LEU A 245 -2.57 39.13 2.59
CA LEU A 245 -2.56 40.56 2.29
C LEU A 245 -1.37 41.28 2.94
N LEU A 246 -1.07 40.99 4.21
CA LEU A 246 0.12 41.51 4.89
C LEU A 246 1.40 41.04 4.18
N TYR A 247 1.48 39.76 3.83
CA TYR A 247 2.58 39.19 3.08
C TYR A 247 2.78 39.89 1.72
N ALA A 248 1.72 40.05 0.94
CA ALA A 248 1.76 40.72 -0.35
C ALA A 248 2.22 42.18 -0.21
N ALA A 249 1.72 42.92 0.79
CA ALA A 249 2.16 44.29 1.08
C ALA A 249 3.66 44.35 1.43
N LEU A 250 4.17 43.42 2.24
CA LEU A 250 5.60 43.34 2.57
C LEU A 250 6.47 42.98 1.35
N VAL A 251 6.01 42.07 0.49
CA VAL A 251 6.70 41.70 -0.77
C VAL A 251 6.73 42.88 -1.75
N ILE A 252 5.63 43.61 -1.89
CA ILE A 252 5.54 44.83 -2.73
C ILE A 252 6.47 45.92 -2.18
N LEU A 253 6.45 46.19 -0.87
CA LEU A 253 7.31 47.17 -0.22
C LEU A 253 8.81 46.85 -0.42
N ARG A 254 9.21 45.58 -0.29
CA ARG A 254 10.57 45.12 -0.61
C ARG A 254 10.91 45.29 -2.09
N THR A 255 9.95 45.05 -2.98
CA THR A 255 10.13 45.21 -4.43
C THR A 255 10.37 46.66 -4.81
N ILE A 256 9.62 47.60 -4.22
CA ILE A 256 9.80 49.05 -4.42
C ILE A 256 11.19 49.50 -3.92
N GLN A 257 11.69 48.90 -2.84
CA GLN A 257 13.07 49.05 -2.35
C GLN A 257 14.15 48.37 -3.25
N GLY A 258 13.79 47.93 -4.46
CA GLY A 258 14.69 47.29 -5.41
C GLY A 258 14.95 45.80 -5.16
N ARG A 259 14.38 45.18 -4.10
CA ARG A 259 14.61 43.77 -3.72
C ARG A 259 13.74 42.80 -4.53
N ARG A 260 13.86 42.85 -5.86
CA ARG A 260 13.06 42.04 -6.82
C ARG A 260 13.17 40.52 -6.63
N PHE A 261 14.21 40.02 -5.93
CA PHE A 261 14.36 38.60 -5.62
C PHE A 261 13.17 38.05 -4.80
N VAL A 262 12.66 38.82 -3.83
CA VAL A 262 11.52 38.36 -3.00
C VAL A 262 10.30 38.13 -3.89
N LEU A 263 9.90 39.13 -4.69
CA LEU A 263 8.77 38.99 -5.62
C LEU A 263 8.95 37.81 -6.58
N ALA A 264 10.14 37.63 -7.15
CA ALA A 264 10.41 36.51 -8.05
C ALA A 264 10.28 35.14 -7.34
N GLY A 265 10.81 35.01 -6.11
CA GLY A 265 10.67 33.79 -5.31
C GLY A 265 9.23 33.52 -4.91
N SER A 266 8.54 34.52 -4.35
CA SER A 266 7.12 34.47 -4.00
C SER A 266 6.25 34.06 -5.19
N ALA A 267 6.39 34.75 -6.32
CA ALA A 267 5.62 34.46 -7.53
C ALA A 267 5.88 33.04 -8.04
N LEU A 268 7.14 32.59 -8.08
CA LEU A 268 7.47 31.24 -8.53
C LEU A 268 6.95 30.15 -7.59
N PHE A 269 6.89 30.39 -6.28
CA PHE A 269 6.26 29.46 -5.33
C PHE A 269 4.77 29.29 -5.64
N PHE A 270 4.03 30.40 -5.78
CA PHE A 270 2.60 30.35 -6.10
C PHE A 270 2.31 29.83 -7.52
N ILE A 271 3.18 30.10 -8.50
CA ILE A 271 3.12 29.48 -9.85
C ILE A 271 3.36 27.96 -9.75
N GLY A 272 4.22 27.48 -8.84
CA GLY A 272 4.33 26.05 -8.56
C GLY A 272 3.01 25.46 -8.04
N LEU A 273 2.34 26.18 -7.13
CA LEU A 273 1.05 25.76 -6.57
C LEU A 273 -0.11 25.78 -7.56
N THR A 274 -0.04 26.47 -8.72
CA THR A 274 -1.18 26.52 -9.68
C THR A 274 -1.55 25.16 -10.26
N VAL A 275 -0.71 24.13 -10.12
CA VAL A 275 -1.10 22.75 -10.49
C VAL A 275 -2.36 22.28 -9.75
N HIS A 276 -2.67 22.80 -8.56
CA HIS A 276 -3.89 22.46 -7.82
C HIS A 276 -5.17 22.99 -8.47
N LEU A 277 -5.07 23.95 -9.40
CA LEU A 277 -6.22 24.38 -10.22
C LEU A 277 -6.70 23.26 -11.18
N MET A 278 -5.88 22.24 -11.44
CA MET A 278 -6.30 21.04 -12.17
C MET A 278 -7.52 20.38 -11.52
N MET A 279 -7.59 20.34 -10.18
CA MET A 279 -8.73 19.73 -9.48
C MET A 279 -10.02 20.52 -9.71
N LEU A 280 -9.97 21.86 -9.68
CA LEU A 280 -11.11 22.72 -10.04
C LEU A 280 -11.59 22.45 -11.48
N ILE A 281 -10.64 22.35 -12.41
CA ILE A 281 -10.92 22.13 -13.84
C ILE A 281 -11.51 20.74 -14.09
N ARG A 282 -11.14 19.73 -13.29
CA ARG A 282 -11.65 18.37 -13.43
C ARG A 282 -12.97 18.14 -12.71
N ALA A 283 -13.17 18.69 -11.51
CA ALA A 283 -14.47 18.66 -10.83
C ALA A 283 -15.55 19.30 -11.70
N ALA A 284 -15.29 20.49 -12.24
CA ALA A 284 -16.21 21.21 -13.14
C ALA A 284 -16.31 20.65 -14.58
N ALA A 285 -15.84 19.43 -14.84
CA ALA A 285 -15.94 18.81 -16.17
C ALA A 285 -17.36 18.25 -16.43
N THR A 286 -17.72 18.08 -17.70
CA THR A 286 -18.99 17.43 -18.08
C THR A 286 -18.73 16.36 -19.14
N PRO A 287 -19.06 15.06 -18.89
CA PRO A 287 -19.48 14.52 -17.59
C PRO A 287 -18.41 14.72 -16.51
N GLU A 288 -18.84 14.68 -15.25
CA GLU A 288 -17.93 14.72 -14.10
C GLU A 288 -16.99 13.50 -14.08
N PRO A 289 -15.81 13.56 -13.43
CA PRO A 289 -14.92 12.41 -13.33
C PRO A 289 -15.52 11.31 -12.44
N PHE A 290 -15.47 10.06 -12.91
CA PHE A 290 -15.92 8.87 -12.16
C PHE A 290 -15.35 8.78 -10.73
N ILE A 291 -14.14 9.30 -10.48
CA ILE A 291 -13.61 9.58 -9.14
C ILE A 291 -13.38 11.08 -9.01
N ASN A 292 -14.19 11.74 -8.17
CA ASN A 292 -14.17 13.17 -7.90
C ASN A 292 -14.19 13.43 -6.37
N GLN A 293 -13.19 12.94 -5.63
CA GLN A 293 -13.22 13.01 -4.16
C GLN A 293 -13.29 14.45 -3.63
N THR A 294 -14.20 14.69 -2.68
CA THR A 294 -14.52 16.00 -2.07
C THR A 294 -15.23 17.00 -3.00
N ASP A 295 -15.29 16.74 -4.31
CA ASP A 295 -15.86 17.63 -5.31
C ASP A 295 -15.35 19.10 -5.23
N PRO A 296 -14.07 19.34 -5.57
CA PRO A 296 -13.46 20.67 -5.49
C PRO A 296 -13.88 21.59 -6.65
N GLU A 297 -15.18 21.87 -6.82
CA GLU A 297 -15.67 22.79 -7.87
C GLU A 297 -15.21 24.25 -7.71
N ASN A 298 -14.89 24.67 -6.48
CA ASN A 298 -14.60 26.07 -6.15
C ASN A 298 -13.46 26.20 -5.12
N PHE A 299 -13.07 27.44 -4.82
CA PHE A 299 -11.90 27.70 -3.97
C PHE A 299 -12.10 27.27 -2.50
N ASP A 300 -13.33 27.30 -1.97
CA ASP A 300 -13.60 26.85 -0.61
C ASP A 300 -13.55 25.31 -0.52
N THR A 301 -14.14 24.58 -1.46
CA THR A 301 -14.04 23.10 -1.50
C THR A 301 -12.61 22.63 -1.82
N LEU A 302 -11.87 23.35 -2.67
CA LEU A 302 -10.43 23.13 -2.85
C LEU A 302 -9.63 23.35 -1.55
N LEU A 303 -9.94 24.36 -0.76
CA LEU A 303 -9.30 24.55 0.55
C LEU A 303 -9.65 23.40 1.51
N SER A 304 -10.88 22.89 1.51
CA SER A 304 -11.26 21.69 2.28
C SER A 304 -10.45 20.45 1.89
N VAL A 305 -10.17 20.25 0.59
CA VAL A 305 -9.25 19.20 0.10
C VAL A 305 -7.84 19.40 0.66
N LEU A 306 -7.26 20.59 0.52
CA LEU A 306 -5.89 20.88 0.96
C LEU A 306 -5.73 20.83 2.49
N ARG A 307 -6.78 21.18 3.24
CA ARG A 307 -6.87 21.09 4.72
C ARG A 307 -7.18 19.70 5.25
N ARG A 308 -7.43 18.73 4.37
CA ARG A 308 -7.81 17.36 4.73
C ARG A 308 -9.06 17.31 5.64
N GLU A 309 -10.06 18.16 5.39
CA GLU A 309 -11.22 18.34 6.29
C GLU A 309 -12.15 17.12 6.39
N GLN A 310 -12.04 16.16 5.48
CA GLN A 310 -12.72 14.85 5.57
C GLN A 310 -12.22 14.02 6.78
N TYR A 311 -11.01 14.27 7.25
CA TYR A 311 -10.38 13.51 8.32
C TYR A 311 -10.53 14.20 9.69
N PRO A 312 -10.60 13.43 10.78
CA PRO A 312 -10.52 13.97 12.15
C PRO A 312 -9.25 14.81 12.34
N THR A 313 -9.36 15.85 13.16
CA THR A 313 -8.22 16.71 13.49
C THR A 313 -7.13 15.92 14.23
N LEU A 314 -5.86 16.13 13.84
CA LEU A 314 -4.70 15.56 14.55
C LEU A 314 -4.56 16.06 16.01
N GLN A 315 -5.36 17.07 16.40
CA GLN A 315 -5.28 17.80 17.66
C GLN A 315 -6.56 17.69 18.51
N ASP A 316 -6.98 16.48 18.85
CA ASP A 316 -8.00 16.25 19.89
C ASP A 316 -7.42 16.47 21.31
N GLY A 317 -6.72 17.60 21.51
CA GLY A 317 -6.17 18.11 22.79
C GLY A 317 -5.10 17.26 23.50
N GLY A 318 -5.01 15.96 23.22
CA GLY A 318 -4.28 14.97 24.00
C GLY A 318 -3.36 14.07 23.19
N ARG A 319 -2.44 13.43 23.91
CA ARG A 319 -1.45 12.50 23.38
C ARG A 319 -2.05 11.08 23.37
N LYS A 320 -2.22 10.45 22.19
CA LYS A 320 -2.99 9.19 22.04
C LYS A 320 -2.29 7.94 22.60
N ALA A 321 -0.97 7.99 22.78
CA ALA A 321 -0.18 6.94 23.42
C ALA A 321 1.06 7.57 24.12
N PRO A 322 1.64 6.94 25.16
CA PRO A 322 2.82 7.47 25.85
C PRO A 322 3.94 7.84 24.88
N LEU A 323 4.61 8.98 25.08
CA LEU A 323 5.65 9.46 24.15
C LEU A 323 6.77 8.44 23.93
N LEU A 324 7.22 7.75 24.99
CA LEU A 324 8.23 6.70 24.88
C LEU A 324 7.77 5.56 23.95
N TRP A 325 6.48 5.19 24.00
CA TRP A 325 5.91 4.18 23.11
C TRP A 325 5.86 4.70 21.66
N GLN A 326 5.43 5.95 21.43
CA GLN A 326 5.38 6.55 20.09
C GLN A 326 6.76 6.60 19.42
N PHE A 327 7.80 7.00 20.18
CA PHE A 327 9.18 6.95 19.67
C PHE A 327 9.67 5.51 19.49
N GLN A 328 9.41 4.59 20.41
CA GLN A 328 9.78 3.18 20.25
C GLN A 328 9.15 2.56 18.99
N TYR A 329 7.89 2.88 18.70
CA TYR A 329 7.18 2.48 17.49
C TYR A 329 7.88 2.97 16.22
N TYR A 330 8.26 4.26 16.16
CA TYR A 330 9.09 4.81 15.08
C TYR A 330 10.46 4.14 14.97
N TYR A 331 11.18 3.94 16.08
CA TYR A 331 12.51 3.33 16.05
C TYR A 331 12.47 1.85 15.65
N ASN A 332 11.38 1.11 15.95
CA ASN A 332 11.17 -0.24 15.42
C ASN A 332 11.10 -0.22 13.89
N TYR A 333 10.32 0.70 13.29
CA TYR A 333 10.31 0.87 11.82
C TYR A 333 11.69 1.21 11.26
N LEU A 334 12.42 2.14 11.89
CA LEU A 334 13.75 2.55 11.45
C LEU A 334 14.78 1.40 11.51
N ILE A 335 14.68 0.53 12.52
CA ILE A 335 15.52 -0.67 12.65
C ILE A 335 15.19 -1.68 11.54
N ASN A 336 13.90 -1.90 11.28
CA ASN A 336 13.43 -2.83 10.27
C ASN A 336 13.82 -2.42 8.84
N GLN A 337 13.94 -1.12 8.55
CA GLN A 337 14.39 -0.68 7.21
C GLN A 337 15.70 -1.33 6.76
N PHE A 338 16.69 -1.45 7.65
CA PHE A 338 18.08 -1.67 7.23
C PHE A 338 18.68 -3.03 7.65
N TYR A 339 17.88 -3.98 8.15
CA TYR A 339 18.43 -5.31 8.44
C TYR A 339 18.91 -5.99 7.15
N PHE A 340 19.92 -6.84 7.29
CA PHE A 340 20.52 -7.56 6.18
C PHE A 340 20.78 -9.05 6.45
N LEU A 341 20.46 -9.54 7.65
CA LEU A 341 20.45 -10.96 8.02
C LEU A 341 19.19 -11.25 8.86
N GLY A 342 18.66 -12.47 8.75
CA GLY A 342 17.42 -12.86 9.45
C GLY A 342 16.15 -12.40 8.73
N HIS A 343 15.05 -12.38 9.46
CA HIS A 343 13.74 -11.89 9.01
C HIS A 343 13.26 -10.75 9.92
N ASN A 344 12.24 -10.00 9.50
CA ASN A 344 11.61 -8.94 10.28
C ASN A 344 11.28 -9.41 11.72
N GLY A 345 11.60 -8.58 12.72
CA GLY A 345 11.41 -8.87 14.14
C GLY A 345 12.41 -9.86 14.78
N SER A 346 13.27 -10.53 14.02
CA SER A 346 14.23 -11.50 14.58
C SER A 346 15.38 -10.81 15.36
N PRO A 347 15.96 -11.47 16.40
CA PRO A 347 17.15 -10.96 17.08
C PRO A 347 18.35 -10.77 16.14
N LEU A 348 18.44 -11.58 15.07
CA LEU A 348 19.48 -11.47 14.04
C LEU A 348 19.28 -10.24 13.16
N ALA A 349 18.03 -9.92 12.80
CA ALA A 349 17.72 -8.68 12.08
C ALA A 349 18.11 -7.44 12.89
N LEU A 350 17.68 -7.38 14.15
CA LEU A 350 18.07 -6.32 15.10
C LEU A 350 19.59 -6.18 15.21
N ALA A 351 20.32 -7.29 15.42
CA ALA A 351 21.77 -7.29 15.52
C ALA A 351 22.44 -6.78 14.23
N SER A 352 21.94 -7.19 13.05
CA SER A 352 22.48 -6.76 11.76
C SER A 352 22.26 -5.25 11.52
N SER A 353 21.06 -4.72 11.76
CA SER A 353 20.75 -3.29 11.64
C SER A 353 21.64 -2.44 12.55
N VAL A 354 21.80 -2.86 13.82
CA VAL A 354 22.58 -2.11 14.82
C VAL A 354 24.07 -2.12 14.49
N VAL A 355 24.67 -3.31 14.28
CA VAL A 355 26.12 -3.46 14.13
C VAL A 355 26.63 -3.02 12.75
N GLY A 356 25.78 -3.02 11.72
CA GLY A 356 26.11 -2.46 10.40
C GLY A 356 25.56 -1.04 10.21
N PRO A 357 24.39 -0.87 9.58
CA PRO A 357 23.84 0.42 9.19
C PRO A 357 23.82 1.51 10.25
N PHE A 358 23.36 1.24 11.48
CA PHE A 358 23.25 2.27 12.51
C PHE A 358 24.63 2.75 12.99
N LEU A 359 25.62 1.86 13.16
CA LEU A 359 27.00 2.27 13.44
C LEU A 359 27.60 3.08 12.28
N LEU A 360 27.33 2.71 11.03
CA LEU A 360 27.73 3.52 9.87
C LEU A 360 27.07 4.90 9.90
N ALA A 361 25.76 4.98 10.14
CA ALA A 361 25.03 6.25 10.25
C ALA A 361 25.62 7.16 11.35
N ALA A 362 25.90 6.62 12.53
CA ALA A 362 26.54 7.35 13.62
C ALA A 362 27.94 7.89 13.22
N VAL A 363 28.77 7.08 12.58
CA VAL A 363 30.10 7.50 12.08
C VAL A 363 29.98 8.57 10.99
N GLY A 364 29.04 8.41 10.06
CA GLY A 364 28.79 9.35 8.97
C GLY A 364 28.31 10.71 9.47
N LEU A 365 27.34 10.71 10.38
CA LEU A 365 26.83 11.91 11.04
C LEU A 365 27.94 12.61 11.86
N TRP A 366 28.73 11.86 12.63
CA TRP A 366 29.86 12.40 13.39
C TRP A 366 30.91 13.07 12.49
N GLN A 367 31.30 12.42 11.38
CA GLN A 367 32.22 13.01 10.42
C GLN A 367 31.63 14.26 9.74
N GLY A 368 30.36 14.23 9.36
CA GLY A 368 29.66 15.38 8.80
C GLY A 368 29.62 16.57 9.77
N LEU A 369 29.23 16.35 11.03
CA LEU A 369 29.21 17.39 12.07
C LEU A 369 30.59 17.95 12.37
N ARG A 370 31.66 17.14 12.26
CA ARG A 370 33.04 17.58 12.50
C ARG A 370 33.66 18.32 11.31
N ARG A 371 33.37 17.92 10.07
CA ARG A 371 34.12 18.36 8.87
C ARG A 371 33.29 19.09 7.80
N LEU A 372 31.96 19.06 7.90
CA LEU A 372 31.05 19.46 6.81
C LEU A 372 29.98 20.47 7.24
N ARG A 373 30.15 21.17 8.37
CA ARG A 373 29.24 22.27 8.75
C ARG A 373 29.42 23.47 7.79
N PRO A 374 28.34 24.16 7.38
CA PRO A 374 26.93 23.92 7.73
C PRO A 374 26.22 22.85 6.86
N LEU A 375 26.82 22.39 5.74
CA LEU A 375 26.16 21.50 4.76
C LEU A 375 25.55 20.22 5.34
N ILE A 376 26.16 19.59 6.36
CA ILE A 376 25.60 18.41 7.04
C ILE A 376 24.21 18.65 7.66
N LEU A 377 23.88 19.91 7.97
CA LEU A 377 22.61 20.25 8.60
C LEU A 377 21.42 20.10 7.63
N LEU A 378 21.65 20.10 6.31
CA LEU A 378 20.62 19.85 5.31
C LEU A 378 19.95 18.46 5.47
N PRO A 379 20.67 17.32 5.32
CA PRO A 379 20.05 16.01 5.55
C PRO A 379 19.68 15.77 7.02
N LEU A 380 20.39 16.37 7.99
CA LEU A 380 20.08 16.18 9.42
C LEU A 380 18.76 16.84 9.82
N ILE A 381 18.53 18.09 9.41
CA ILE A 381 17.26 18.77 9.69
C ILE A 381 16.13 18.06 8.95
N ASN A 382 16.33 17.66 7.69
CA ASN A 382 15.30 16.93 6.96
C ASN A 382 14.98 15.56 7.59
N TYR A 383 15.97 14.82 8.10
CA TYR A 383 15.73 13.61 8.91
C TYR A 383 14.89 13.92 10.16
N ILE A 384 15.28 14.93 10.95
CA ILE A 384 14.57 15.30 12.19
C ILE A 384 13.12 15.70 11.91
N PHE A 385 12.86 16.45 10.83
CA PHE A 385 11.50 16.86 10.46
C PHE A 385 10.63 15.68 9.99
N ASN A 386 11.18 14.77 9.18
CA ASN A 386 10.42 13.65 8.62
C ASN A 386 10.33 12.42 9.55
N GLY A 387 11.16 12.34 10.60
CA GLY A 387 11.15 11.25 11.60
C GLY A 387 10.67 11.70 12.97
N GLU A 388 11.55 12.38 13.71
CA GLU A 388 11.33 12.71 15.13
C GLU A 388 10.16 13.69 15.34
N ILE A 389 10.11 14.79 14.57
CA ILE A 389 9.01 15.77 14.64
C ILE A 389 7.71 15.16 14.09
N MET A 390 7.81 14.39 13.01
CA MET A 390 6.67 13.72 12.41
C MET A 390 5.98 12.76 13.41
N THR A 391 6.76 12.04 14.22
CA THR A 391 6.24 11.19 15.33
C THR A 391 5.39 11.99 16.32
N LEU A 392 5.83 13.21 16.66
CA LEU A 392 5.07 14.10 17.56
C LEU A 392 3.77 14.62 16.94
N VAL A 393 3.77 14.87 15.62
CA VAL A 393 2.64 15.41 14.84
C VAL A 393 1.59 14.35 14.54
N LEU A 394 1.99 13.15 14.11
CA LEU A 394 1.08 12.05 13.77
C LEU A 394 0.35 11.50 15.00
N ASN A 395 1.00 11.53 16.17
CA ASN A 395 0.38 11.23 17.46
C ASN A 395 -0.37 9.88 17.47
N PHE A 396 0.26 8.82 16.95
CA PHE A 396 -0.34 7.49 16.83
C PHE A 396 -0.78 6.88 18.16
N SER A 397 -1.82 6.05 18.09
CA SER A 397 -2.33 5.26 19.20
C SER A 397 -1.63 3.89 19.29
N GLN A 398 -1.92 3.12 20.34
CA GLN A 398 -1.47 1.72 20.44
C GLN A 398 -2.30 0.75 19.57
N HIS A 399 -3.37 1.23 18.93
CA HIS A 399 -4.33 0.43 18.16
C HIS A 399 -4.59 1.12 16.81
N GLU A 400 -3.55 1.18 15.97
CA GLU A 400 -3.70 1.60 14.58
C GLU A 400 -4.29 0.48 13.72
N VAL A 401 -5.05 0.84 12.68
CA VAL A 401 -5.73 -0.10 11.78
C VAL A 401 -4.78 -0.90 10.86
N ARG A 402 -3.55 -0.39 10.66
CA ARG A 402 -2.46 -1.03 9.92
C ARG A 402 -1.13 -0.38 10.28
N GLU A 403 -0.03 -0.98 9.84
CA GLU A 403 1.30 -0.36 9.92
C GLU A 403 1.36 1.00 9.20
N ARG A 404 2.08 1.96 9.81
CA ARG A 404 2.12 3.38 9.43
C ARG A 404 3.53 3.88 9.10
N ASP A 405 4.42 2.96 8.75
CA ASP A 405 5.82 3.20 8.39
C ASP A 405 6.01 4.17 7.21
N TYR A 406 5.11 4.11 6.22
CA TYR A 406 5.11 4.95 5.01
C TYR A 406 5.09 6.47 5.28
N PHE A 407 4.54 6.94 6.40
CA PHE A 407 4.65 8.35 6.80
C PHE A 407 6.10 8.80 7.06
N TYR A 408 6.99 7.85 7.39
CA TYR A 408 8.41 8.08 7.68
C TYR A 408 9.33 7.78 6.49
N PHE A 409 8.79 7.45 5.31
CA PHE A 409 9.52 7.13 4.07
C PHE A 409 10.69 8.10 3.79
N ALA A 410 10.46 9.40 3.95
CA ALA A 410 11.48 10.43 3.77
C ALA A 410 12.58 10.41 4.86
N ALA A 411 12.26 10.05 6.10
CA ALA A 411 13.25 9.90 7.16
C ALA A 411 14.25 8.78 6.83
N PHE A 412 13.76 7.65 6.29
CA PHE A 412 14.58 6.52 5.88
C PHE A 412 15.54 6.90 4.74
N LEU A 413 15.05 7.67 3.76
CA LEU A 413 15.86 8.27 2.70
C LEU A 413 17.01 9.13 3.26
N PHE A 414 16.73 10.04 4.20
CA PHE A 414 17.79 10.88 4.79
C PHE A 414 18.70 10.09 5.75
N PHE A 415 18.23 9.04 6.41
CA PHE A 415 19.05 8.17 7.24
C PHE A 415 20.08 7.38 6.41
N ALA A 416 19.68 6.90 5.23
CA ALA A 416 20.58 6.25 4.27
C ALA A 416 21.74 7.14 3.80
N VAL A 417 21.57 8.47 3.80
CA VAL A 417 22.67 9.42 3.54
C VAL A 417 23.77 9.29 4.60
N PHE A 418 23.41 9.13 5.88
CA PHE A 418 24.39 8.94 6.95
C PHE A 418 25.07 7.58 6.87
N ILE A 419 24.33 6.51 6.55
CA ILE A 419 24.88 5.16 6.32
C ILE A 419 25.99 5.24 5.27
N GLY A 420 25.71 5.85 4.12
CA GLY A 420 26.68 6.00 3.03
C GLY A 420 27.89 6.87 3.38
N MET A 421 27.69 7.97 4.12
CA MET A 421 28.78 8.79 4.65
C MET A 421 29.66 8.02 5.66
N GLY A 422 29.06 7.12 6.45
CA GLY A 422 29.75 6.19 7.34
C GLY A 422 30.62 5.21 6.56
N ALA A 423 30.04 4.56 5.55
CA ALA A 423 30.74 3.62 4.68
C ALA A 423 31.93 4.27 3.96
N ALA A 424 31.77 5.47 3.40
CA ALA A 424 32.88 6.24 2.81
C ALA A 424 34.00 6.50 3.83
N SER A 425 33.65 6.80 5.08
CA SER A 425 34.60 7.08 6.16
C SER A 425 35.32 5.82 6.64
N LEU A 426 34.62 4.70 6.77
CA LEU A 426 35.19 3.40 7.15
C LEU A 426 36.17 2.91 6.07
N VAL A 427 35.79 3.00 4.80
CA VAL A 427 36.68 2.70 3.66
C VAL A 427 37.90 3.61 3.68
N ARG A 428 37.75 4.93 3.91
CA ARG A 428 38.89 5.85 4.05
C ARG A 428 39.82 5.45 5.19
N TYR A 429 39.31 4.99 6.33
CA TYR A 429 40.14 4.56 7.46
C TYR A 429 40.88 3.25 7.18
N ALA A 430 40.28 2.34 6.41
CA ALA A 430 40.93 1.13 5.94
C ALA A 430 42.12 1.39 4.98
N VAL A 431 42.16 2.55 4.29
CA VAL A 431 43.32 3.01 3.48
C VAL A 431 44.54 3.38 4.35
N GLY A 432 44.39 3.42 5.67
CA GLY A 432 45.44 3.82 6.60
C GLY A 432 45.38 5.32 6.92
N LYS A 433 45.92 5.68 8.09
CA LYS A 433 45.99 7.07 8.55
C LYS A 433 47.20 7.76 7.97
N GLU A 434 46.97 8.63 7.00
CA GLU A 434 47.84 9.80 6.76
C GLU A 434 46.99 11.06 6.90
N GLY A 435 47.46 12.14 7.53
CA GLY A 435 48.86 12.46 7.82
C GLY A 435 49.36 12.23 9.27
N ARG A 436 49.75 11.00 9.59
CA ARG A 436 50.95 10.67 10.40
C ARG A 436 51.49 9.33 9.89
N SER A 437 52.76 9.24 9.51
CA SER A 437 53.33 8.01 8.96
C SER A 437 53.26 6.85 9.97
N ALA A 438 53.19 5.61 9.47
CA ALA A 438 53.10 4.42 10.31
C ALA A 438 54.25 4.32 11.31
N GLU A 439 55.46 4.79 10.97
CA GLU A 439 56.63 4.89 11.87
C GLU A 439 56.30 5.58 13.21
N GLN A 440 55.50 6.64 13.20
CA GLN A 440 55.13 7.39 14.40
C GLN A 440 54.14 6.64 15.32
N ILE A 441 53.51 5.57 14.82
CA ILE A 441 52.60 4.68 15.57
C ILE A 441 53.29 3.32 15.86
N LEU A 442 54.30 2.96 15.08
CA LEU A 442 55.21 1.83 15.33
C LEU A 442 56.14 2.13 16.52
N ALA A 443 56.45 3.40 16.80
CA ALA A 443 57.15 3.84 18.01
C ALA A 443 56.38 3.58 19.34
N ALA A 444 55.08 3.26 19.28
CA ALA A 444 54.28 2.85 20.44
C ALA A 444 54.11 1.31 20.44
N GLY A 445 54.98 0.64 21.19
CA GLY A 445 55.23 -0.81 21.09
C GLY A 445 54.08 -1.73 21.56
N GLY A 446 54.02 -2.93 20.95
CA GLY A 446 53.12 -4.02 21.34
C GLY A 446 53.29 -5.24 20.42
N ASN A 447 53.68 -6.39 20.98
CA ASN A 447 54.22 -7.54 20.23
C ASN A 447 53.21 -8.39 19.43
N TRP A 448 51.95 -7.98 19.31
CA TRP A 448 50.91 -8.73 18.57
C TRP A 448 50.85 -8.40 17.06
N ARG A 449 51.73 -7.52 16.56
CA ARG A 449 51.61 -6.91 15.21
C ARG A 449 52.11 -7.72 14.01
N ARG A 450 52.99 -8.73 14.19
CA ARG A 450 53.69 -9.40 13.06
C ARG A 450 52.78 -10.09 12.03
N GLY A 451 51.54 -10.44 12.39
CA GLY A 451 50.57 -11.01 11.45
C GLY A 451 49.84 -9.97 10.57
N LEU A 452 49.86 -8.69 10.95
CA LEU A 452 49.15 -7.60 10.27
C LEU A 452 50.06 -6.72 9.39
N GLU A 453 51.39 -6.85 9.54
CA GLU A 453 52.38 -6.05 8.82
C GLU A 453 52.51 -6.39 7.32
N GLN A 454 51.92 -7.51 6.86
CA GLN A 454 52.05 -7.98 5.47
C GLN A 454 50.88 -7.60 4.54
N VAL A 455 49.77 -7.08 5.08
CA VAL A 455 48.63 -6.64 4.25
C VAL A 455 48.77 -5.15 3.95
N PRO A 456 49.06 -4.72 2.70
CA PRO A 456 49.12 -3.31 2.39
C PRO A 456 47.73 -2.68 2.62
N PHE A 457 47.68 -1.50 3.26
CA PHE A 457 46.41 -0.81 3.58
C PHE A 457 45.52 -0.58 2.34
N THR A 458 46.10 -0.47 1.14
CA THR A 458 45.37 -0.39 -0.13
C THR A 458 44.62 -1.68 -0.49
N ALA A 459 45.08 -2.85 -0.04
CA ALA A 459 44.34 -4.11 -0.14
C ALA A 459 43.25 -4.19 0.93
N LEU A 460 43.56 -3.82 2.19
CA LEU A 460 42.56 -3.77 3.27
C LEU A 460 41.36 -2.89 2.89
N ALA A 461 41.61 -1.69 2.35
CA ALA A 461 40.54 -0.78 1.92
C ALA A 461 39.71 -1.30 0.74
N LYS A 462 40.33 -2.03 -0.20
CA LYS A 462 39.60 -2.71 -1.29
C LYS A 462 38.73 -3.84 -0.74
N VAL A 463 39.24 -4.64 0.19
CA VAL A 463 38.48 -5.69 0.88
C VAL A 463 37.32 -5.07 1.67
N THR A 464 37.54 -4.01 2.45
CA THR A 464 36.46 -3.29 3.15
C THR A 464 35.41 -2.75 2.18
N ALA A 465 35.82 -2.18 1.05
CA ALA A 465 34.88 -1.69 0.03
C ALA A 465 34.05 -2.83 -0.60
N VAL A 466 34.69 -3.94 -0.97
CA VAL A 466 34.01 -5.13 -1.51
C VAL A 466 33.07 -5.74 -0.48
N VAL A 467 33.49 -5.88 0.78
CA VAL A 467 32.67 -6.43 1.87
C VAL A 467 31.44 -5.55 2.16
N LEU A 468 31.58 -4.22 2.21
CA LEU A 468 30.45 -3.33 2.43
C LEU A 468 29.44 -3.34 1.27
N VAL A 469 29.93 -3.38 0.02
CA VAL A 469 29.07 -3.50 -1.17
C VAL A 469 28.41 -4.88 -1.21
N ALA A 470 29.13 -5.95 -0.88
CA ALA A 470 28.57 -7.30 -0.79
C ALA A 470 27.48 -7.38 0.28
N ILE A 471 27.69 -6.84 1.48
CA ILE A 471 26.68 -6.76 2.55
C ILE A 471 25.42 -6.02 2.06
N ALA A 472 25.58 -4.86 1.41
CA ALA A 472 24.46 -4.10 0.88
C ALA A 472 23.72 -4.84 -0.26
N LEU A 473 24.44 -5.68 -1.03
CA LEU A 473 23.87 -6.54 -2.08
C LEU A 473 23.31 -7.87 -1.56
N LEU A 474 23.52 -8.28 -0.31
CA LEU A 474 22.96 -9.55 0.22
C LEU A 474 21.42 -9.62 0.06
N GLN A 475 20.75 -8.46 0.00
CA GLN A 475 19.30 -8.35 -0.12
C GLN A 475 18.78 -8.53 -1.55
N ILE A 476 19.67 -8.59 -2.56
CA ILE A 476 19.29 -8.86 -3.95
C ILE A 476 19.02 -10.35 -4.22
N ASN A 477 19.39 -11.24 -3.28
CA ASN A 477 19.22 -12.67 -3.43
C ASN A 477 17.71 -13.02 -3.45
N PRO A 478 17.15 -13.56 -4.55
CA PRO A 478 15.73 -13.92 -4.61
C PRO A 478 15.32 -15.01 -3.62
N ALA A 479 16.26 -15.86 -3.20
CA ALA A 479 16.06 -16.84 -2.13
C ALA A 479 16.29 -16.27 -0.72
N GLY A 480 16.58 -14.97 -0.60
CA GLY A 480 16.69 -14.26 0.67
C GLY A 480 15.31 -13.83 1.19
N THR A 481 15.15 -13.84 2.52
CA THR A 481 13.93 -13.40 3.22
C THR A 481 13.40 -12.08 2.68
N LYS A 482 14.26 -11.06 2.61
CA LYS A 482 13.85 -9.71 2.22
C LYS A 482 13.36 -9.59 0.78
N PHE A 483 14.04 -10.20 -0.19
CA PHE A 483 13.56 -10.19 -1.58
C PHE A 483 12.23 -10.93 -1.69
N PHE A 484 12.14 -12.13 -1.09
CA PHE A 484 10.91 -12.93 -1.08
C PHE A 484 9.73 -12.18 -0.42
N GLU A 485 9.97 -11.41 0.63
CA GLU A 485 8.95 -10.61 1.33
C GLU A 485 8.49 -9.37 0.53
N HIS A 486 9.21 -8.97 -0.54
CA HIS A 486 8.92 -7.78 -1.35
C HIS A 486 8.58 -8.07 -2.82
N ASP A 487 8.75 -9.30 -3.30
CA ASP A 487 8.41 -9.64 -4.68
C ASP A 487 6.88 -9.69 -4.86
N ARG A 488 6.34 -8.76 -5.64
CA ARG A 488 4.91 -8.72 -6.02
C ARG A 488 4.68 -8.99 -7.50
N SER A 489 5.68 -9.51 -8.22
CA SER A 489 5.65 -9.69 -9.69
C SER A 489 4.51 -10.57 -10.23
N GLU A 490 4.02 -11.52 -9.42
CA GLU A 490 2.86 -12.35 -9.73
C GLU A 490 1.63 -12.03 -8.83
N ASN A 491 1.65 -10.96 -8.02
CA ASN A 491 0.52 -10.60 -7.14
C ASN A 491 -0.69 -10.05 -7.92
N THR A 492 -1.69 -10.91 -8.15
CA THR A 492 -3.00 -10.52 -8.70
C THR A 492 -4.13 -10.54 -7.66
N ILE A 493 -3.83 -10.60 -6.35
CA ILE A 493 -4.84 -10.79 -5.30
C ILE A 493 -5.85 -9.64 -5.26
N GLY A 494 -5.40 -8.38 -5.25
CA GLY A 494 -6.31 -7.22 -5.21
C GLY A 494 -7.26 -7.15 -6.41
N TYR A 495 -6.76 -7.53 -7.59
CA TYR A 495 -7.54 -7.63 -8.82
C TYR A 495 -8.60 -8.74 -8.77
N GLU A 496 -8.21 -9.97 -8.44
CA GLU A 496 -9.12 -11.12 -8.38
C GLU A 496 -10.18 -10.95 -7.29
N TYR A 497 -9.79 -10.33 -6.16
CA TYR A 497 -10.69 -9.96 -5.09
C TYR A 497 -11.84 -9.05 -5.56
N ALA A 498 -11.52 -7.97 -6.27
CA ALA A 498 -12.51 -7.07 -6.84
C ALA A 498 -13.34 -7.72 -7.96
N TRP A 499 -12.71 -8.54 -8.81
CA TRP A 499 -13.42 -9.30 -9.85
C TRP A 499 -14.51 -10.18 -9.24
N ASN A 500 -14.19 -10.86 -8.14
CA ASN A 500 -15.09 -11.82 -7.49
C ASN A 500 -16.25 -11.14 -6.74
N ILE A 501 -16.07 -9.92 -6.21
CA ILE A 501 -17.20 -9.15 -5.68
C ILE A 501 -18.23 -8.85 -6.80
N LEU A 502 -17.77 -8.52 -8.00
CA LEU A 502 -18.62 -8.08 -9.11
C LEU A 502 -19.19 -9.22 -9.99
N ALA A 503 -18.44 -10.32 -10.20
CA ALA A 503 -18.79 -11.37 -11.16
C ALA A 503 -20.06 -12.16 -10.78
N GLY A 504 -20.40 -12.22 -9.50
CA GLY A 504 -21.61 -12.89 -8.99
C GLY A 504 -22.90 -12.07 -9.13
N LEU A 505 -22.80 -10.75 -9.28
CA LEU A 505 -23.94 -9.82 -9.19
C LEU A 505 -24.86 -9.91 -10.40
N ASP A 506 -26.15 -9.61 -10.19
CA ASP A 506 -27.11 -9.42 -11.29
C ASP A 506 -26.81 -8.13 -12.08
N GLU A 507 -27.41 -7.98 -13.26
CA GLU A 507 -27.37 -6.75 -14.06
C GLU A 507 -28.03 -5.57 -13.33
N ASP A 508 -27.48 -4.36 -13.49
CA ASP A 508 -27.95 -3.13 -12.84
C ASP A 508 -28.04 -3.18 -11.28
N ALA A 509 -27.24 -4.07 -10.69
CA ALA A 509 -27.19 -4.25 -9.24
C ALA A 509 -26.50 -3.08 -8.52
N ILE A 510 -26.94 -2.81 -7.29
CA ILE A 510 -26.26 -1.94 -6.34
C ILE A 510 -25.49 -2.82 -5.35
N VAL A 511 -24.18 -2.59 -5.19
CA VAL A 511 -23.37 -3.29 -4.18
C VAL A 511 -22.78 -2.29 -3.18
N PHE A 512 -23.05 -2.51 -1.90
CA PHE A 512 -22.40 -1.79 -0.82
C PHE A 512 -21.03 -2.43 -0.53
N THR A 513 -19.99 -1.59 -0.43
CA THR A 513 -18.61 -1.95 -0.04
C THR A 513 -18.22 -1.25 1.26
N ASN A 514 -17.18 -1.72 1.94
CA ASN A 514 -16.82 -1.22 3.27
C ASN A 514 -15.90 0.01 3.24
N GLY A 515 -14.87 0.01 2.38
CA GLY A 515 -13.84 1.04 2.36
C GLY A 515 -12.85 0.90 1.21
N ASP A 516 -11.62 1.31 1.44
CA ASP A 516 -10.61 1.52 0.39
C ASP A 516 -10.23 0.19 -0.30
N ASN A 517 -9.94 -0.85 0.50
CA ASN A 517 -9.44 -2.15 0.01
C ASN A 517 -10.42 -2.95 -0.85
N ASP A 518 -11.73 -2.73 -0.73
CA ASP A 518 -12.73 -3.36 -1.61
C ASP A 518 -13.28 -2.41 -2.67
N THR A 519 -13.30 -1.10 -2.42
CA THR A 519 -13.80 -0.11 -3.40
C THR A 519 -12.77 0.24 -4.47
N PHE A 520 -11.52 0.53 -4.10
CA PHE A 520 -10.56 1.11 -5.05
C PHE A 520 -10.11 0.14 -6.16
N PRO A 521 -9.88 -1.17 -5.91
CA PRO A 521 -9.61 -2.12 -6.98
C PRO A 521 -10.86 -2.40 -7.85
N ILE A 522 -12.07 -2.24 -7.29
CA ILE A 522 -13.33 -2.28 -8.06
C ILE A 522 -13.44 -1.06 -9.00
N TRP A 523 -13.10 0.14 -8.55
CA TRP A 523 -13.06 1.33 -9.39
C TRP A 523 -12.08 1.19 -10.56
N TYR A 524 -10.92 0.55 -10.34
CA TYR A 524 -10.00 0.17 -11.42
C TYR A 524 -10.68 -0.72 -12.46
N LEU A 525 -11.33 -1.80 -12.05
CA LEU A 525 -12.04 -2.70 -12.97
C LEU A 525 -13.12 -1.98 -13.79
N GLN A 526 -13.90 -1.10 -13.17
CA GLN A 526 -14.99 -0.39 -13.84
C GLN A 526 -14.50 0.74 -14.76
N ALA A 527 -13.57 1.56 -14.29
CA ALA A 527 -13.16 2.77 -14.99
C ALA A 527 -12.00 2.58 -15.96
N VAL A 528 -11.10 1.61 -15.72
CA VAL A 528 -9.99 1.27 -16.63
C VAL A 528 -10.39 0.08 -17.51
N GLU A 529 -10.66 -1.10 -16.93
CA GLU A 529 -10.93 -2.32 -17.71
C GLU A 529 -12.35 -2.45 -18.27
N LYS A 530 -13.25 -1.55 -17.89
CA LYS A 530 -14.67 -1.55 -18.30
C LYS A 530 -15.40 -2.86 -17.95
N PHE A 531 -15.00 -3.51 -16.85
CA PHE A 531 -15.67 -4.70 -16.32
C PHE A 531 -16.81 -4.29 -15.37
N ARG A 532 -18.00 -4.86 -15.60
CA ARG A 532 -19.24 -4.57 -14.84
C ARG A 532 -19.52 -3.07 -14.59
N PRO A 533 -19.47 -2.20 -15.63
CA PRO A 533 -19.81 -0.78 -15.48
C PRO A 533 -21.31 -0.55 -15.20
N ASP A 534 -22.14 -1.59 -15.35
CA ASP A 534 -23.56 -1.58 -15.02
C ASP A 534 -23.84 -1.65 -13.51
N VAL A 535 -22.87 -2.06 -12.69
CA VAL A 535 -23.04 -2.20 -11.23
C VAL A 535 -22.76 -0.87 -10.54
N THR A 536 -23.69 -0.38 -9.73
CA THR A 536 -23.45 0.79 -8.88
C THR A 536 -22.76 0.38 -7.58
N VAL A 537 -21.57 0.93 -7.31
CA VAL A 537 -20.75 0.60 -6.13
C VAL A 537 -20.84 1.71 -5.10
N VAL A 538 -21.30 1.39 -3.88
CA VAL A 538 -21.54 2.35 -2.79
C VAL A 538 -20.64 2.06 -1.59
N ASN A 539 -19.61 2.89 -1.39
CA ASN A 539 -18.68 2.77 -0.27
C ASN A 539 -19.30 3.32 1.03
N LEU A 540 -19.45 2.47 2.04
CA LEU A 540 -20.06 2.80 3.34
C LEU A 540 -19.26 3.75 4.23
N SER A 541 -17.95 3.89 3.98
CA SER A 541 -17.12 4.89 4.66
C SER A 541 -17.37 6.27 4.06
N LEU A 542 -17.38 6.37 2.72
CA LEU A 542 -17.62 7.62 1.98
C LEU A 542 -19.07 8.11 2.06
N VAL A 543 -20.08 7.22 2.20
CA VAL A 543 -21.51 7.61 2.27
C VAL A 543 -21.91 8.40 3.53
N ASN A 544 -20.96 8.67 4.43
CA ASN A 544 -21.12 9.64 5.53
C ASN A 544 -20.84 11.08 5.10
N LEU A 545 -20.32 11.30 3.89
CA LEU A 545 -19.81 12.57 3.39
C LEU A 545 -20.80 13.15 2.36
N PRO A 546 -21.27 14.42 2.52
CA PRO A 546 -22.26 15.02 1.64
C PRO A 546 -21.91 14.97 0.15
N TRP A 547 -20.64 15.22 -0.22
CA TRP A 547 -20.18 15.22 -1.60
C TRP A 547 -20.41 13.87 -2.29
N TYR A 548 -20.12 12.75 -1.61
CA TYR A 548 -20.25 11.41 -2.19
C TYR A 548 -21.72 11.00 -2.35
N VAL A 549 -22.58 11.38 -1.41
CA VAL A 549 -24.04 11.15 -1.53
C VAL A 549 -24.64 11.95 -2.67
N LYS A 550 -24.18 13.20 -2.89
CA LYS A 550 -24.56 14.00 -4.06
C LYS A 550 -24.06 13.40 -5.36
N GLN A 551 -22.80 12.94 -5.41
CA GLN A 551 -22.23 12.30 -6.59
C GLN A 551 -23.02 11.03 -6.98
N LEU A 552 -23.34 10.19 -5.99
CA LEU A 552 -24.17 8.98 -6.20
C LEU A 552 -25.57 9.29 -6.76
N LYS A 553 -26.14 10.44 -6.43
CA LYS A 553 -27.48 10.87 -6.85
C LYS A 553 -27.49 11.57 -8.22
N ASN A 554 -26.54 12.49 -8.43
CA ASN A 554 -26.53 13.44 -9.53
C ASN A 554 -25.56 13.02 -10.67
N GLY A 555 -24.58 12.16 -10.39
CA GLY A 555 -23.56 11.67 -11.33
C GLY A 555 -24.01 10.45 -12.15
N GLU A 556 -23.06 9.80 -12.83
CA GLU A 556 -23.32 8.68 -13.77
C GLU A 556 -24.04 7.47 -13.11
N ALA A 557 -23.87 7.28 -11.79
CA ALA A 557 -24.54 6.23 -11.03
C ALA A 557 -26.07 6.45 -10.86
N SER A 558 -26.50 7.72 -10.91
CA SER A 558 -27.87 8.23 -10.73
C SER A 558 -28.79 7.36 -9.85
N LEU A 559 -28.40 7.15 -8.59
CA LEU A 559 -29.24 6.49 -7.60
C LEU A 559 -30.43 7.38 -7.25
N ASP A 560 -31.63 6.79 -7.19
CA ASP A 560 -32.78 7.45 -6.58
C ASP A 560 -32.46 7.70 -5.10
N ILE A 561 -32.23 8.95 -4.70
CA ILE A 561 -32.03 9.36 -3.30
C ILE A 561 -33.07 10.43 -2.98
N SER A 562 -33.89 10.18 -1.95
CA SER A 562 -35.06 11.01 -1.65
C SER A 562 -34.72 12.35 -0.98
N PHE A 563 -33.54 12.44 -0.36
CA PHE A 563 -33.04 13.67 0.22
C PHE A 563 -32.71 14.71 -0.85
N THR A 564 -33.13 15.95 -0.64
CA THR A 564 -32.62 17.11 -1.37
C THR A 564 -31.15 17.38 -1.02
N ASP A 565 -30.43 18.07 -1.90
CA ASP A 565 -29.00 18.35 -1.73
C ASP A 565 -28.73 19.21 -0.48
N GLU A 566 -29.68 20.09 -0.13
CA GLU A 566 -29.66 20.88 1.11
C GLU A 566 -29.92 20.02 2.37
N GLU A 567 -30.73 18.97 2.27
CA GLU A 567 -30.90 18.00 3.37
C GLU A 567 -29.66 17.13 3.56
N ILE A 568 -29.01 16.71 2.47
CA ILE A 568 -27.76 15.95 2.48
C ILE A 568 -26.67 16.73 3.25
N ASP A 569 -26.49 18.03 2.95
CA ASP A 569 -25.53 18.90 3.65
C ASP A 569 -25.84 19.09 5.15
N LYS A 570 -27.09 18.86 5.55
CA LYS A 570 -27.59 18.98 6.93
C LYS A 570 -27.65 17.64 7.67
N LEU A 571 -27.32 16.50 7.04
CA LEU A 571 -27.26 15.20 7.70
C LEU A 571 -26.20 15.20 8.81
N ARG A 572 -26.56 14.74 10.01
CA ARG A 572 -25.68 14.64 11.18
C ARG A 572 -25.95 13.32 11.90
N HIS A 573 -24.95 12.80 12.59
CA HIS A 573 -25.15 11.66 13.49
C HIS A 573 -26.18 12.01 14.57
N ARG A 574 -27.05 11.05 14.92
CA ARG A 574 -28.12 11.26 15.91
C ARG A 574 -27.96 10.26 17.06
N ARG A 575 -27.90 10.76 18.29
CA ARG A 575 -27.95 9.93 19.50
C ARG A 575 -29.42 9.70 19.84
N LEU A 576 -29.86 8.44 19.82
CA LEU A 576 -31.16 8.03 20.30
C LEU A 576 -31.00 7.43 21.69
N VAL A 577 -31.83 7.86 22.64
CA VAL A 577 -31.95 7.22 23.95
C VAL A 577 -33.26 6.45 23.91
N ASP A 578 -33.21 5.13 24.11
CA ASP A 578 -34.41 4.31 24.25
C ASP A 578 -35.18 4.75 25.52
N PRO A 579 -36.44 5.23 25.40
CA PRO A 579 -37.21 5.69 26.55
C PRO A 579 -37.54 4.61 27.59
N GLN A 580 -37.44 3.32 27.23
CA GLN A 580 -37.80 2.19 28.09
C GLN A 580 -36.58 1.59 28.78
N THR A 581 -35.46 1.46 28.08
CA THR A 581 -34.22 0.85 28.62
C THR A 581 -33.16 1.87 29.07
N GLY A 582 -33.30 3.14 28.65
CA GLY A 582 -32.27 4.17 28.81
C GLY A 582 -31.04 3.95 27.92
N GLN A 583 -31.04 2.94 27.05
CA GLN A 583 -29.89 2.59 26.23
C GLN A 583 -29.65 3.65 25.13
N GLU A 584 -28.42 4.15 25.07
CA GLU A 584 -28.02 5.15 24.08
C GLU A 584 -27.43 4.49 22.83
N THR A 585 -28.05 4.72 21.67
CA THR A 585 -27.60 4.24 20.36
C THR A 585 -27.23 5.42 19.46
N LEU A 586 -26.04 5.39 18.86
CA LEU A 586 -25.61 6.39 17.88
C LEU A 586 -25.98 5.93 16.46
N LEU A 587 -26.91 6.61 15.81
CA LEU A 587 -27.17 6.46 14.38
C LEU A 587 -26.20 7.34 13.59
N MET A 588 -25.44 6.72 12.69
CA MET A 588 -24.50 7.38 11.78
C MET A 588 -25.22 7.91 10.53
N ILE A 589 -24.55 8.78 9.75
CA ILE A 589 -25.14 9.36 8.52
C ILE A 589 -25.45 8.24 7.52
N LYS A 590 -24.51 7.30 7.34
CA LYS A 590 -24.70 6.12 6.50
C LYS A 590 -25.96 5.31 6.82
N ASP A 591 -26.39 5.23 8.09
CA ASP A 591 -27.54 4.41 8.48
C ASP A 591 -28.86 4.97 7.91
N PHE A 592 -28.93 6.29 7.72
CA PHE A 592 -30.04 6.96 7.05
C PHE A 592 -29.93 6.82 5.52
N VAL A 593 -28.75 7.11 4.95
CA VAL A 593 -28.56 7.15 3.49
C VAL A 593 -28.66 5.75 2.85
N VAL A 594 -28.04 4.73 3.45
CA VAL A 594 -28.18 3.33 3.01
C VAL A 594 -29.63 2.87 3.08
N HIS A 595 -30.36 3.26 4.13
CA HIS A 595 -31.77 2.91 4.26
C HIS A 595 -32.65 3.59 3.23
N ASP A 596 -32.34 4.83 2.87
CA ASP A 596 -33.02 5.55 1.81
C ASP A 596 -32.75 4.89 0.45
N ILE A 597 -31.48 4.70 0.05
CA ILE A 597 -31.07 4.03 -1.20
C ILE A 597 -31.79 2.69 -1.39
N ILE A 598 -31.89 1.87 -0.34
CA ILE A 598 -32.60 0.59 -0.38
C ILE A 598 -34.12 0.78 -0.53
N THR A 599 -34.68 1.78 0.13
CA THR A 599 -36.13 2.05 0.11
C THR A 599 -36.58 2.67 -1.22
N THR A 600 -35.73 3.45 -1.87
CA THR A 600 -35.97 4.00 -3.20
C THR A 600 -35.66 2.96 -4.29
N ASN A 601 -34.39 2.55 -4.44
CA ASN A 601 -33.93 1.76 -5.57
C ASN A 601 -34.40 0.29 -5.50
N TYR A 602 -34.26 -0.38 -4.35
CA TYR A 602 -34.66 -1.79 -4.24
C TYR A 602 -36.17 -1.95 -4.01
N LYS A 603 -36.80 -1.17 -3.13
CA LYS A 603 -38.24 -1.35 -2.86
C LYS A 603 -39.16 -0.74 -3.91
N ARG A 604 -38.83 0.43 -4.50
CA ARG A 604 -39.66 1.08 -5.54
C ARG A 604 -39.19 0.73 -6.95
N ALA A 605 -37.92 0.99 -7.27
CA ALA A 605 -37.38 0.76 -8.63
C ALA A 605 -36.99 -0.70 -8.92
N LYS A 606 -37.01 -1.59 -7.91
CA LYS A 606 -36.72 -3.03 -8.02
C LYS A 606 -35.30 -3.39 -8.50
N ARG A 607 -34.33 -2.47 -8.35
CA ARG A 607 -32.90 -2.75 -8.58
C ARG A 607 -32.36 -3.74 -7.54
N PRO A 608 -31.64 -4.81 -7.92
CA PRO A 608 -31.03 -5.75 -6.97
C PRO A 608 -30.04 -5.05 -6.03
N VAL A 609 -30.04 -5.42 -4.74
CA VAL A 609 -29.12 -4.88 -3.72
C VAL A 609 -28.29 -5.98 -3.09
N PHE A 610 -26.99 -5.71 -2.96
CA PHE A 610 -25.99 -6.59 -2.36
C PHE A 610 -25.14 -5.84 -1.34
N PHE A 611 -24.58 -6.58 -0.38
CA PHE A 611 -23.59 -6.11 0.58
C PHE A 611 -22.34 -7.00 0.51
N ALA A 612 -21.16 -6.41 0.30
CA ALA A 612 -19.91 -7.14 0.35
C ALA A 612 -19.65 -7.76 1.73
N VAL A 613 -19.05 -8.96 1.75
CA VAL A 613 -18.70 -9.69 3.00
C VAL A 613 -17.65 -9.00 3.87
N THR A 614 -17.03 -7.94 3.35
CA THR A 614 -16.12 -7.01 4.06
C THR A 614 -16.84 -6.15 5.08
N ILE A 615 -18.14 -5.92 4.90
CA ILE A 615 -18.91 -5.02 5.75
C ILE A 615 -19.08 -5.65 7.14
N PRO A 616 -18.70 -4.95 8.23
CA PRO A 616 -18.94 -5.43 9.58
C PRO A 616 -20.42 -5.72 9.82
N ALA A 617 -20.72 -6.84 10.50
CA ALA A 617 -22.10 -7.25 10.77
C ALA A 617 -22.93 -6.17 11.50
N SER A 618 -22.29 -5.33 12.32
CA SER A 618 -22.89 -4.17 12.99
C SER A 618 -23.46 -3.11 12.02
N ASN A 619 -22.88 -2.96 10.82
CA ASN A 619 -23.40 -2.08 9.78
C ASN A 619 -24.56 -2.72 8.99
N MET A 620 -24.78 -4.04 9.13
CA MET A 620 -25.80 -4.80 8.43
C MET A 620 -26.93 -5.32 9.34
N THR A 621 -26.84 -5.14 10.66
CA THR A 621 -27.77 -5.71 11.66
C THR A 621 -29.24 -5.47 11.33
N ARG A 622 -29.60 -4.29 10.82
CA ARG A 622 -30.97 -3.94 10.43
C ARG A 622 -31.53 -4.78 9.28
N TYR A 623 -30.66 -5.30 8.42
CA TYR A 623 -31.01 -6.09 7.24
C TYR A 623 -30.69 -7.57 7.43
N PHE A 624 -30.04 -7.97 8.53
CA PHE A 624 -29.42 -9.29 8.72
C PHE A 624 -30.39 -10.46 8.44
N GLN A 625 -31.60 -10.40 8.98
CA GLN A 625 -32.67 -11.36 8.72
C GLN A 625 -33.09 -11.44 7.23
N ASN A 626 -32.89 -10.38 6.45
CA ASN A 626 -33.22 -10.27 5.03
C ASN A 626 -32.03 -10.57 4.13
N LEU A 627 -30.85 -10.92 4.66
CA LEU A 627 -29.66 -11.19 3.86
C LEU A 627 -29.56 -12.66 3.44
N GLN A 628 -29.05 -12.87 2.23
CA GLN A 628 -28.75 -14.17 1.65
C GLN A 628 -27.32 -14.21 1.14
N MET A 629 -26.45 -15.02 1.75
CA MET A 629 -25.07 -15.21 1.30
C MET A 629 -25.02 -15.95 -0.04
N GLU A 630 -24.36 -15.34 -1.04
CA GLU A 630 -24.13 -15.90 -2.38
C GLU A 630 -22.62 -16.07 -2.71
N GLY A 631 -21.72 -15.87 -1.75
CA GLY A 631 -20.27 -15.95 -1.92
C GLY A 631 -19.60 -14.79 -1.19
N MET A 632 -18.91 -13.91 -1.92
CA MET A 632 -18.37 -12.65 -1.40
C MET A 632 -19.41 -11.56 -1.13
N VAL A 633 -20.68 -11.83 -1.39
CA VAL A 633 -21.76 -10.87 -1.25
C VAL A 633 -22.98 -11.49 -0.59
N TYR A 634 -23.71 -10.66 0.15
CA TYR A 634 -25.04 -10.95 0.66
C TYR A 634 -26.07 -10.22 -0.19
N ARG A 635 -26.94 -10.95 -0.89
CA ARG A 635 -28.13 -10.43 -1.56
C ARG A 635 -29.17 -9.99 -0.52
N LEU A 636 -29.82 -8.85 -0.73
CA LEU A 636 -30.98 -8.44 0.05
C LEU A 636 -32.26 -9.08 -0.50
N LEU A 637 -33.09 -9.66 0.38
CA LEU A 637 -34.35 -10.32 0.06
C LEU A 637 -35.57 -9.63 0.69
N ASP A 638 -36.71 -9.67 0.01
CA ASP A 638 -38.00 -9.18 0.54
C ASP A 638 -38.48 -9.96 1.78
N LYS A 639 -38.14 -11.26 1.85
CA LYS A 639 -38.58 -12.16 2.94
C LYS A 639 -37.51 -12.28 4.02
N ALA A 640 -37.90 -12.02 5.27
CA ALA A 640 -37.04 -12.28 6.43
C ALA A 640 -36.90 -13.78 6.72
N SER A 641 -35.70 -14.15 7.17
CA SER A 641 -35.35 -15.47 7.70
C SER A 641 -36.11 -15.77 8.99
N PRO A 642 -36.68 -16.98 9.15
CA PRO A 642 -37.36 -17.37 10.38
C PRO A 642 -36.48 -17.36 11.64
N THR A 643 -35.15 -17.41 11.49
CA THR A 643 -34.19 -17.40 12.61
C THR A 643 -33.71 -16.00 12.99
N GLY A 644 -33.97 -14.98 12.16
CA GLY A 644 -33.38 -13.65 12.30
C GLY A 644 -31.96 -13.50 11.71
N ASP A 645 -31.31 -14.61 11.37
CA ASP A 645 -29.96 -14.64 10.78
C ASP A 645 -29.99 -14.69 9.24
N PRO A 646 -28.91 -14.25 8.56
CA PRO A 646 -28.75 -14.40 7.13
C PRO A 646 -28.82 -15.86 6.70
N VAL A 647 -29.63 -16.14 5.69
CA VAL A 647 -29.66 -17.46 5.05
C VAL A 647 -28.45 -17.61 4.12
N THR A 648 -28.07 -18.84 3.81
CA THR A 648 -27.11 -19.10 2.71
C THR A 648 -27.89 -19.60 1.48
N ALA A 649 -27.47 -19.18 0.28
CA ALA A 649 -27.92 -19.77 -0.97
C ALA A 649 -26.88 -20.79 -1.44
N PRO A 650 -26.92 -22.05 -0.95
CA PRO A 650 -25.77 -22.93 -1.05
C PRO A 650 -25.43 -23.29 -2.51
N ARG A 651 -26.43 -23.34 -3.40
CA ARG A 651 -26.20 -23.48 -4.86
C ARG A 651 -25.52 -22.25 -5.47
N LYS A 652 -25.93 -21.03 -5.11
CA LYS A 652 -25.33 -19.79 -5.62
C LYS A 652 -23.89 -19.59 -5.14
N VAL A 653 -23.61 -19.93 -3.87
CA VAL A 653 -22.25 -19.96 -3.34
C VAL A 653 -21.37 -20.88 -4.19
N LEU A 654 -21.81 -22.11 -4.49
CA LEU A 654 -21.05 -23.01 -5.37
C LEU A 654 -20.94 -22.49 -6.80
N GLU A 655 -22.04 -22.06 -7.44
CA GLU A 655 -22.03 -21.50 -8.80
C GLU A 655 -21.04 -20.33 -8.95
N ASN A 656 -21.01 -19.42 -7.98
CA ASN A 656 -20.12 -18.26 -8.00
C ASN A 656 -18.67 -18.68 -7.70
N MET A 657 -18.43 -19.35 -6.58
CA MET A 657 -17.07 -19.68 -6.13
C MET A 657 -16.35 -20.70 -7.00
N LEU A 658 -17.11 -21.59 -7.66
CA LEU A 658 -16.56 -22.67 -8.46
C LEU A 658 -16.69 -22.44 -9.98
N GLY A 659 -17.50 -21.47 -10.42
CA GLY A 659 -17.78 -21.24 -11.84
C GLY A 659 -17.67 -19.80 -12.33
N ARG A 660 -17.54 -18.79 -11.46
CA ARG A 660 -17.40 -17.37 -11.84
C ARG A 660 -16.20 -16.65 -11.23
N TYR A 661 -15.78 -17.07 -10.04
CA TYR A 661 -14.70 -16.44 -9.30
C TYR A 661 -13.34 -16.91 -9.83
N ARG A 662 -12.38 -15.98 -9.92
CA ARG A 662 -10.96 -16.25 -10.17
C ARG A 662 -10.27 -16.51 -8.83
N MET A 663 -9.47 -17.56 -8.77
CA MET A 663 -8.74 -17.96 -7.56
C MET A 663 -7.29 -18.28 -7.90
N ASP A 664 -6.79 -17.80 -9.04
CA ASP A 664 -5.49 -18.19 -9.60
C ASP A 664 -4.37 -17.70 -8.68
N ALA A 665 -4.40 -16.44 -8.24
CA ALA A 665 -3.48 -15.87 -7.25
C ALA A 665 -3.37 -16.70 -5.96
N ILE A 666 -4.49 -17.29 -5.54
CA ILE A 666 -4.62 -17.98 -4.25
C ILE A 666 -4.28 -19.47 -4.38
N MET A 667 -4.66 -20.12 -5.47
CA MET A 667 -4.57 -21.57 -5.64
C MET A 667 -3.31 -22.03 -6.38
N VAL A 668 -2.75 -21.20 -7.27
CA VAL A 668 -1.68 -21.62 -8.18
C VAL A 668 -0.30 -21.21 -7.67
N GLY A 669 -0.18 -20.09 -6.95
CA GLY A 669 1.07 -19.58 -6.34
C GLY A 669 2.09 -19.04 -7.35
N ASP A 670 3.01 -18.22 -6.83
CA ASP A 670 3.70 -17.12 -7.54
C ASP A 670 4.72 -17.46 -8.66
N HIS A 671 4.70 -18.62 -9.32
CA HIS A 671 5.68 -18.91 -10.40
C HIS A 671 5.15 -19.66 -11.65
N LEU A 672 5.47 -19.09 -12.83
CA LEU A 672 5.28 -19.67 -14.16
C LEU A 672 5.80 -21.11 -14.37
N ASP A 673 7.01 -21.46 -13.88
CA ASP A 673 7.59 -22.81 -14.05
C ASP A 673 6.69 -23.92 -13.48
N ARG A 674 5.97 -23.58 -12.41
CA ARG A 674 5.02 -24.46 -11.73
C ARG A 674 3.73 -24.67 -12.52
N ARG A 675 3.41 -23.78 -13.48
CA ARG A 675 2.32 -23.91 -14.45
C ARG A 675 2.68 -24.85 -15.59
N GLU A 676 3.91 -24.79 -16.11
CA GLU A 676 4.40 -25.74 -17.12
C GLU A 676 4.61 -27.13 -16.53
N ALA A 677 5.16 -27.23 -15.32
CA ALA A 677 5.24 -28.49 -14.59
C ALA A 677 3.84 -29.11 -14.38
N PHE A 678 2.84 -28.31 -14.00
CA PHE A 678 1.45 -28.80 -13.89
C PHE A 678 0.90 -29.29 -15.24
N ARG A 679 1.02 -28.52 -16.33
CA ARG A 679 0.60 -28.94 -17.68
C ARG A 679 1.23 -30.27 -18.11
N ALA A 680 2.53 -30.44 -17.86
CA ALA A 680 3.26 -31.67 -18.18
C ALA A 680 2.85 -32.87 -17.29
N PHE A 681 2.37 -32.63 -16.07
CA PHE A 681 1.96 -33.68 -15.12
C PHE A 681 0.46 -34.03 -15.16
N SER A 682 -0.39 -33.09 -15.59
CA SER A 682 -1.86 -33.27 -15.62
C SER A 682 -2.40 -33.72 -16.98
N GLY A 683 -1.66 -33.50 -18.07
CA GLY A 683 -2.07 -33.89 -19.43
C GLY A 683 -3.20 -33.02 -20.01
N VAL A 684 -3.56 -31.92 -19.36
CA VAL A 684 -4.62 -31.00 -19.81
C VAL A 684 -4.09 -30.11 -20.94
N GLY A 685 -4.66 -30.27 -22.14
CA GLY A 685 -4.39 -29.40 -23.29
C GLY A 685 -5.02 -28.02 -23.15
N ASP A 686 -4.71 -27.09 -24.07
CA ASP A 686 -5.15 -25.69 -24.01
C ASP A 686 -6.68 -25.55 -23.82
N VAL A 687 -7.08 -25.10 -22.63
CA VAL A 687 -8.42 -24.56 -22.35
C VAL A 687 -8.25 -23.07 -22.09
N GLY A 688 -8.65 -22.24 -23.05
CA GLY A 688 -8.55 -20.79 -22.92
C GLY A 688 -9.53 -20.25 -21.86
N PRO A 689 -9.25 -19.08 -21.24
CA PRO A 689 -10.06 -18.49 -20.18
C PRO A 689 -11.43 -17.94 -20.65
N ARG A 690 -11.99 -18.44 -21.76
CA ARG A 690 -13.27 -17.99 -22.35
C ARG A 690 -14.36 -19.05 -22.43
N ASP A 691 -14.07 -20.33 -22.16
CA ASP A 691 -15.00 -21.44 -22.42
C ASP A 691 -15.58 -22.12 -21.15
N VAL A 692 -15.42 -21.49 -19.98
CA VAL A 692 -15.77 -22.04 -18.65
C VAL A 692 -16.25 -20.89 -17.74
N VAL A 693 -17.46 -20.85 -17.16
CA VAL A 693 -18.68 -21.67 -17.33
C VAL A 693 -19.87 -20.77 -17.71
N ARG A 694 -20.70 -21.15 -18.71
CA ARG A 694 -22.08 -20.63 -18.81
C ARG A 694 -23.02 -21.51 -17.98
N GLY A 695 -23.46 -21.00 -16.83
CA GLY A 695 -24.51 -21.64 -16.03
C GLY A 695 -25.83 -21.64 -16.82
N ASP A 696 -26.18 -22.80 -17.40
CA ASP A 696 -27.43 -22.96 -18.14
C ASP A 696 -28.63 -22.76 -17.20
N GLN A 697 -29.66 -22.07 -17.67
CA GLN A 697 -30.61 -21.35 -16.83
C GLN A 697 -31.32 -22.26 -15.79
N GLY A 698 -30.85 -22.22 -14.54
CA GLY A 698 -31.45 -22.94 -13.42
C GLY A 698 -31.12 -24.43 -13.32
N ARG A 699 -30.16 -24.96 -14.09
CA ARG A 699 -29.66 -26.33 -13.91
C ARG A 699 -28.41 -26.33 -13.02
N GLY A 700 -28.40 -27.21 -12.01
CA GLY A 700 -27.26 -27.34 -11.10
C GLY A 700 -26.03 -27.90 -11.81
N LEU A 701 -24.84 -27.62 -11.25
CA LEU A 701 -23.54 -28.09 -11.74
C LEU A 701 -23.58 -29.60 -12.06
N SER A 702 -23.17 -29.98 -13.28
CA SER A 702 -23.11 -31.38 -13.70
C SER A 702 -21.92 -32.09 -13.08
N MET A 703 -21.98 -33.42 -12.99
CA MET A 703 -20.90 -34.20 -12.36
C MET A 703 -19.56 -34.07 -13.11
N ASP A 704 -19.59 -33.83 -14.42
CA ASP A 704 -18.38 -33.55 -15.20
C ASP A 704 -17.81 -32.17 -14.90
N GLN A 705 -18.64 -31.14 -14.75
CA GLN A 705 -18.20 -29.81 -14.29
C GLN A 705 -17.59 -29.89 -12.89
N LEU A 706 -18.15 -30.74 -12.02
CA LEU A 706 -17.66 -30.99 -10.66
C LEU A 706 -16.33 -31.75 -10.65
N ASN A 707 -16.09 -32.68 -11.58
CA ASN A 707 -14.80 -33.33 -11.75
C ASN A 707 -13.74 -32.36 -12.30
N THR A 708 -14.07 -31.54 -13.30
CA THR A 708 -13.19 -30.46 -13.77
C THR A 708 -12.81 -29.50 -12.64
N LEU A 709 -13.74 -29.24 -11.72
CA LEU A 709 -13.50 -28.46 -10.51
C LEU A 709 -12.63 -29.16 -9.47
N LYS A 710 -12.80 -30.48 -9.31
CA LYS A 710 -11.96 -31.30 -8.47
C LYS A 710 -10.50 -31.27 -8.94
N ASP A 711 -10.29 -31.24 -10.26
CA ASP A 711 -8.99 -31.17 -10.94
C ASP A 711 -8.38 -29.75 -10.96
N LEU A 712 -9.19 -28.70 -11.17
CA LEU A 712 -8.76 -27.29 -11.05
C LEU A 712 -8.21 -26.97 -9.65
N LEU A 713 -8.85 -27.51 -8.61
CA LEU A 713 -8.42 -27.38 -7.22
C LEU A 713 -7.44 -28.52 -6.81
N GLY A 714 -6.92 -29.30 -7.77
CA GLY A 714 -6.42 -30.66 -7.54
C GLY A 714 -4.91 -30.87 -7.71
N ARG A 715 -4.10 -30.45 -6.72
CA ARG A 715 -3.01 -31.24 -6.07
C ARG A 715 -2.13 -30.37 -5.15
N LYS A 716 -1.88 -30.88 -3.94
CA LYS A 716 -1.08 -30.30 -2.82
C LYS A 716 -0.12 -29.16 -3.20
N ARG A 717 -0.31 -27.98 -2.59
CA ARG A 717 0.77 -27.04 -2.27
C ARG A 717 0.60 -26.36 -0.92
N THR A 718 1.62 -26.52 -0.09
CA THR A 718 1.82 -25.82 1.19
C THR A 718 3.12 -25.03 1.08
N ASP A 719 3.06 -23.80 0.59
CA ASP A 719 4.22 -22.87 0.63
C ASP A 719 3.89 -21.38 0.48
N VAL A 720 2.71 -21.00 -0.05
CA VAL A 720 2.33 -19.58 -0.30
C VAL A 720 1.82 -18.86 0.97
N PHE A 721 1.22 -19.58 1.92
CA PHE A 721 0.58 -18.99 3.10
C PHE A 721 1.54 -18.75 4.28
N ARG A 722 2.45 -17.77 4.15
CA ARG A 722 3.40 -17.40 5.21
C ARG A 722 2.80 -16.47 6.27
N GLY A 723 1.89 -16.99 7.10
CA GLY A 723 1.49 -16.33 8.35
C GLY A 723 0.13 -16.75 8.90
N ALA A 724 -0.07 -16.57 10.21
CA ALA A 724 -1.32 -16.88 10.90
C ALA A 724 -2.53 -16.03 10.43
N ASN A 725 -2.30 -15.00 9.62
CA ASN A 725 -3.34 -14.15 9.02
C ASN A 725 -3.85 -14.68 7.66
N ALA A 726 -3.40 -15.84 7.18
CA ALA A 726 -3.79 -16.38 5.87
C ALA A 726 -5.32 -16.51 5.69
N THR A 727 -6.06 -16.85 6.75
CA THR A 727 -7.53 -16.89 6.77
C THR A 727 -8.20 -15.55 6.46
N HIS A 728 -7.52 -14.41 6.62
CA HIS A 728 -8.04 -13.11 6.19
C HIS A 728 -7.84 -12.83 4.69
N LEU A 729 -6.84 -13.45 4.04
CA LEU A 729 -6.55 -13.27 2.60
C LEU A 729 -7.54 -14.04 1.71
N PHE A 730 -8.05 -15.20 2.17
CA PHE A 730 -9.19 -15.86 1.56
C PHE A 730 -10.53 -15.14 1.82
N GLY A 731 -10.54 -13.99 2.49
CA GLY A 731 -11.74 -13.27 2.87
C GLY A 731 -12.77 -14.18 3.57
N ASN A 732 -13.99 -14.23 3.04
CA ASN A 732 -15.04 -15.14 3.53
C ASN A 732 -15.25 -16.39 2.62
N TYR A 733 -14.33 -16.72 1.71
CA TYR A 733 -14.49 -17.87 0.80
C TYR A 733 -14.70 -19.21 1.57
N PRO A 734 -13.83 -19.63 2.50
CA PRO A 734 -13.98 -20.95 3.13
C PRO A 734 -15.21 -20.97 4.06
N ALA A 735 -15.49 -19.86 4.72
CA ALA A 735 -16.68 -19.68 5.56
C ALA A 735 -17.98 -19.77 4.74
N ALA A 736 -18.02 -19.22 3.52
CA ALA A 736 -19.18 -19.32 2.63
C ALA A 736 -19.40 -20.76 2.16
N LEU A 737 -18.34 -21.47 1.77
CA LEU A 737 -18.41 -22.89 1.39
C LEU A 737 -18.85 -23.79 2.55
N ASN A 738 -18.29 -23.60 3.75
CA ASN A 738 -18.69 -24.34 4.93
C ASN A 738 -20.20 -24.13 5.23
N ARG A 739 -20.65 -22.86 5.29
CA ARG A 739 -22.09 -22.55 5.48
C ARG A 739 -22.97 -23.17 4.40
N ALA A 740 -22.52 -23.16 3.14
CA ALA A 740 -23.23 -23.80 2.04
C ALA A 740 -23.31 -25.32 2.21
N GLY A 741 -22.21 -25.96 2.64
CA GLY A 741 -22.14 -27.39 2.92
C GLY A 741 -23.06 -27.81 4.06
N TYR A 742 -23.06 -27.07 5.15
CA TYR A 742 -23.92 -27.32 6.31
C TYR A 742 -25.41 -27.14 5.97
N GLU A 743 -25.76 -26.09 5.21
CA GLU A 743 -27.13 -25.89 4.70
C GLU A 743 -27.59 -27.00 3.76
N PHE A 744 -26.73 -27.50 2.87
CA PHE A 744 -27.03 -28.66 2.05
C PHE A 744 -27.25 -29.91 2.89
N PHE A 745 -26.41 -30.17 3.90
CA PHE A 745 -26.58 -31.29 4.81
C PHE A 745 -27.90 -31.22 5.58
N LEU A 746 -28.24 -30.07 6.17
CA LEU A 746 -29.51 -29.87 6.86
C LEU A 746 -30.73 -30.07 5.94
N ARG A 747 -30.61 -29.73 4.65
CA ARG A 747 -31.66 -30.00 3.64
C ARG A 747 -31.76 -31.48 3.32
N ALA A 748 -30.65 -32.20 3.18
CA ALA A 748 -30.64 -33.64 3.00
C ALA A 748 -31.37 -34.32 4.19
N GLN A 749 -30.99 -34.01 5.43
CA GLN A 749 -31.61 -34.60 6.63
C GLN A 749 -33.14 -34.38 6.70
N LYS A 750 -33.66 -33.26 6.17
CA LYS A 750 -35.11 -32.97 6.14
C LYS A 750 -35.90 -33.79 5.11
N VAL A 751 -35.25 -34.36 4.09
CA VAL A 751 -35.90 -35.12 3.01
C VAL A 751 -35.51 -36.59 2.97
N ALA A 752 -34.64 -37.05 3.88
CA ALA A 752 -34.07 -38.40 3.91
C ALA A 752 -35.11 -39.52 3.80
N ASP A 753 -36.22 -39.40 4.55
CA ASP A 753 -37.30 -40.39 4.58
C ASP A 753 -38.40 -40.14 3.51
N VAL A 754 -38.25 -39.11 2.66
CA VAL A 754 -39.33 -38.60 1.79
C VAL A 754 -38.96 -38.62 0.31
N ASP A 755 -37.76 -38.18 -0.06
CA ASP A 755 -37.27 -38.16 -1.44
C ASP A 755 -35.78 -38.53 -1.48
N SER A 756 -35.47 -39.76 -1.91
CA SER A 756 -34.12 -40.28 -2.00
C SER A 756 -33.27 -39.63 -3.10
N LEU A 757 -33.90 -39.10 -4.16
CA LEU A 757 -33.21 -38.36 -5.23
C LEU A 757 -32.83 -36.96 -4.75
N GLU A 758 -33.72 -36.27 -4.03
CA GLU A 758 -33.41 -34.97 -3.42
C GLU A 758 -32.42 -35.11 -2.25
N TYR A 759 -32.53 -36.16 -1.44
CA TYR A 759 -31.54 -36.51 -0.42
C TYR A 759 -30.14 -36.66 -1.03
N ALA A 760 -29.98 -37.53 -2.03
CA ALA A 760 -28.68 -37.77 -2.66
C ALA A 760 -28.09 -36.51 -3.32
N ARG A 761 -28.93 -35.67 -3.95
CA ARG A 761 -28.50 -34.39 -4.53
C ARG A 761 -28.02 -33.39 -3.47
N ASN A 762 -28.74 -33.27 -2.36
CA ASN A 762 -28.35 -32.37 -1.27
C ASN A 762 -27.10 -32.89 -0.54
N LEU A 763 -27.00 -34.20 -0.29
CA LEU A 763 -25.81 -34.82 0.32
C LEU A 763 -24.56 -34.61 -0.56
N SER A 764 -24.67 -34.85 -1.86
CA SER A 764 -23.60 -34.56 -2.83
C SER A 764 -23.20 -33.07 -2.81
N GLY A 765 -24.17 -32.15 -2.81
CA GLY A 765 -23.93 -30.71 -2.67
C GLY A 765 -23.17 -30.33 -1.39
N ALA A 766 -23.48 -30.98 -0.26
CA ALA A 766 -22.77 -30.78 1.00
C ALA A 766 -21.30 -31.22 0.88
N MET A 767 -21.07 -32.41 0.34
CA MET A 767 -19.73 -32.97 0.16
C MET A 767 -18.87 -32.12 -0.79
N ILE A 768 -19.43 -31.62 -1.90
CA ILE A 768 -18.72 -30.73 -2.84
C ILE A 768 -18.29 -29.43 -2.14
N ALA A 769 -19.20 -28.81 -1.39
CA ALA A 769 -18.92 -27.56 -0.68
C ALA A 769 -17.84 -27.74 0.38
N PHE A 770 -17.90 -28.83 1.14
CA PHE A 770 -16.91 -29.16 2.15
C PHE A 770 -15.55 -29.60 1.57
N GLU A 771 -15.53 -30.38 0.47
CA GLU A 771 -14.27 -30.72 -0.23
C GLU A 771 -13.59 -29.44 -0.79
N ALA A 772 -14.37 -28.52 -1.37
CA ALA A 772 -13.84 -27.22 -1.81
C ALA A 772 -13.38 -26.34 -0.65
N CYS A 773 -14.08 -26.37 0.50
CA CYS A 773 -13.69 -25.65 1.70
C CYS A 773 -12.32 -26.13 2.21
N LEU A 774 -12.11 -27.44 2.34
CA LEU A 774 -10.85 -28.04 2.79
C LEU A 774 -9.67 -27.83 1.82
N LYS A 775 -9.95 -27.55 0.54
CA LYS A 775 -8.89 -27.19 -0.42
C LYS A 775 -8.41 -25.74 -0.28
N LEU A 776 -9.26 -24.84 0.22
CA LEU A 776 -8.93 -23.44 0.52
C LEU A 776 -8.44 -23.26 1.97
N ASP A 777 -9.09 -23.93 2.92
CA ASP A 777 -8.74 -23.94 4.34
C ASP A 777 -8.66 -25.39 4.84
N PRO A 778 -7.49 -26.05 4.70
CA PRO A 778 -7.30 -27.43 5.15
C PRO A 778 -7.49 -27.65 6.65
N PHE A 779 -7.50 -26.58 7.45
CA PHE A 779 -7.64 -26.62 8.90
C PHE A 779 -9.05 -26.20 9.36
N ASN A 780 -10.01 -26.15 8.46
CA ASN A 780 -11.38 -25.74 8.76
C ASN A 780 -12.09 -26.77 9.67
N GLN A 781 -11.94 -26.63 10.98
CA GLN A 781 -12.36 -27.62 11.99
C GLN A 781 -13.79 -28.14 11.79
N GLN A 782 -14.76 -27.23 11.63
CA GLN A 782 -16.17 -27.58 11.40
C GLN A 782 -16.39 -28.45 10.15
N THR A 783 -15.57 -28.27 9.12
CA THR A 783 -15.61 -29.09 7.91
C THR A 783 -14.90 -30.42 8.13
N LEU A 784 -13.74 -30.43 8.79
CA LEU A 784 -12.99 -31.64 9.14
C LEU A 784 -13.84 -32.62 9.98
N ASP A 785 -14.60 -32.11 10.95
CA ASP A 785 -15.47 -32.92 11.81
C ASP A 785 -16.68 -33.54 11.07
N MET A 786 -17.16 -32.88 10.00
CA MET A 786 -18.38 -33.28 9.29
C MET A 786 -18.11 -34.12 8.03
N TYR A 787 -17.04 -33.85 7.29
CA TYR A 787 -16.76 -34.46 5.99
C TYR A 787 -16.63 -36.01 6.00
N PRO A 788 -15.91 -36.67 6.93
CA PRO A 788 -15.83 -38.13 6.95
C PRO A 788 -17.17 -38.79 7.30
N LEU A 789 -18.00 -38.17 8.15
CA LEU A 789 -19.35 -38.65 8.45
C LEU A 789 -20.27 -38.60 7.22
N LEU A 790 -20.12 -37.59 6.37
CA LEU A 790 -20.86 -37.48 5.10
C LEU A 790 -20.44 -38.53 4.08
N LEU A 791 -19.14 -38.85 4.00
CA LEU A 791 -18.63 -39.91 3.14
C LEU A 791 -19.26 -41.26 3.52
N VAL A 792 -19.39 -41.58 4.81
CA VAL A 792 -20.09 -42.80 5.26
C VAL A 792 -21.60 -42.75 4.98
N GLN A 793 -22.28 -41.60 5.20
CA GLN A 793 -23.69 -41.46 4.81
C GLN A 793 -23.91 -41.62 3.29
N ALA A 794 -22.89 -41.35 2.48
CA ALA A 794 -22.90 -41.56 1.03
C ALA A 794 -22.47 -42.99 0.60
N TYR A 795 -22.26 -43.93 1.55
CA TYR A 795 -21.72 -45.27 1.32
C TYR A 795 -20.32 -45.29 0.68
N ARG A 796 -19.47 -44.32 1.03
CA ARG A 796 -18.09 -44.15 0.54
C ARG A 796 -17.07 -44.40 1.66
N ASP A 797 -17.27 -45.49 2.40
CA ASP A 797 -16.56 -45.81 3.64
C ASP A 797 -15.03 -45.87 3.46
N GLN A 798 -14.56 -46.42 2.33
CA GLN A 798 -13.13 -46.44 2.01
C GLN A 798 -12.56 -45.03 1.83
N GLU A 799 -13.29 -44.11 1.18
CA GLU A 799 -12.82 -42.73 1.02
C GLU A 799 -12.85 -41.96 2.34
N ALA A 800 -13.78 -42.27 3.25
CA ALA A 800 -13.78 -41.73 4.61
C ALA A 800 -12.54 -42.19 5.39
N LYS A 801 -12.18 -43.48 5.28
CA LYS A 801 -10.97 -44.06 5.88
C LYS A 801 -9.70 -43.46 5.27
N ASP A 802 -9.64 -43.33 3.95
CA ASP A 802 -8.51 -42.71 3.24
C ASP A 802 -8.36 -41.22 3.60
N PHE A 803 -9.47 -40.51 3.79
CA PHE A 803 -9.47 -39.12 4.27
C PHE A 803 -8.89 -39.00 5.68
N LEU A 804 -9.36 -39.81 6.64
CA LEU A 804 -8.81 -39.81 8.00
C LEU A 804 -7.32 -40.15 8.01
N ASN A 805 -6.90 -41.19 7.28
CA ASN A 805 -5.49 -41.55 7.10
C ASN A 805 -4.65 -40.41 6.48
N SER A 806 -5.26 -39.52 5.69
CA SER A 806 -4.58 -38.39 5.07
C SER A 806 -4.30 -37.23 6.05
N LEU A 807 -5.00 -37.16 7.18
CA LEU A 807 -4.76 -36.16 8.23
C LEU A 807 -3.45 -36.44 8.97
N THR A 808 -3.07 -37.71 9.12
CA THR A 808 -1.90 -38.15 9.88
C THR A 808 -0.61 -37.48 9.43
N GLY A 809 -0.04 -36.68 10.34
CA GLY A 809 1.18 -35.90 10.09
C GLY A 809 1.03 -34.70 9.16
N ASN A 810 -0.19 -34.38 8.69
CA ASN A 810 -0.50 -33.21 7.87
C ASN A 810 -1.31 -32.13 8.62
N VAL A 811 -1.90 -32.45 9.78
CA VAL A 811 -2.56 -31.51 10.70
C VAL A 811 -1.97 -31.59 12.12
N PRO A 812 -2.22 -30.62 13.03
CA PRO A 812 -1.79 -30.73 14.43
C PRO A 812 -2.40 -31.98 15.10
N PRO A 813 -1.65 -32.71 15.97
CA PRO A 813 -2.16 -33.95 16.58
C PRO A 813 -3.48 -33.80 17.35
N GLU A 814 -3.67 -32.64 18.00
CA GLU A 814 -4.91 -32.28 18.71
C GLU A 814 -6.12 -32.21 17.78
N VAL A 815 -5.93 -31.76 16.54
CA VAL A 815 -6.97 -31.71 15.50
C VAL A 815 -7.24 -33.12 14.95
N GLU A 816 -6.20 -33.90 14.70
CA GLU A 816 -6.31 -35.29 14.24
C GLU A 816 -7.09 -36.15 15.23
N GLU A 817 -6.71 -36.14 16.51
CA GLU A 817 -7.39 -36.86 17.59
C GLU A 817 -8.86 -36.42 17.69
N GLN A 818 -9.13 -35.12 17.70
CA GLN A 818 -10.48 -34.59 17.83
C GLN A 818 -11.40 -35.00 16.68
N VAL A 819 -10.92 -34.97 15.43
CA VAL A 819 -11.68 -35.36 14.23
C VAL A 819 -11.94 -36.87 14.21
N VAL A 820 -10.94 -37.69 14.55
CA VAL A 820 -11.09 -39.15 14.65
C VAL A 820 -12.11 -39.52 15.72
N VAL A 821 -12.00 -38.95 16.93
CA VAL A 821 -12.93 -39.18 18.04
C VAL A 821 -14.36 -38.73 17.69
N ASN A 822 -14.52 -37.54 17.07
CA ASN A 822 -15.82 -37.04 16.64
C ASN A 822 -16.45 -37.96 15.58
N THR A 823 -15.66 -38.44 14.63
CA THR A 823 -16.12 -39.35 13.58
C THR A 823 -16.58 -40.68 14.17
N LEU A 824 -15.75 -41.33 15.00
CA LEU A 824 -16.09 -42.60 15.66
C LEU A 824 -17.34 -42.47 16.54
N ALA A 825 -17.45 -41.40 17.33
CA ALA A 825 -18.62 -41.11 18.14
C ALA A 825 -19.88 -40.85 17.28
N GLY A 826 -19.74 -40.19 16.13
CA GLY A 826 -20.81 -39.97 15.16
C GLY A 826 -21.32 -41.27 14.54
N LEU A 827 -20.42 -42.17 14.14
CA LEU A 827 -20.75 -43.49 13.58
C LEU A 827 -21.52 -44.37 14.58
N VAL A 828 -21.09 -44.38 15.85
CA VAL A 828 -21.79 -45.11 16.93
C VAL A 828 -23.19 -44.54 17.14
N ARG A 829 -23.35 -43.21 17.17
CA ARG A 829 -24.68 -42.56 17.28
C ARG A 829 -25.56 -42.78 16.05
N GLY A 830 -24.97 -42.91 14.86
CA GLY A 830 -25.63 -43.19 13.59
C GLY A 830 -26.05 -44.65 13.39
N GLY A 831 -25.81 -45.54 14.37
CA GLY A 831 -26.20 -46.95 14.30
C GLY A 831 -25.24 -47.85 13.51
N VAL A 832 -24.11 -47.33 13.02
CA VAL A 832 -23.08 -48.07 12.27
C VAL A 832 -21.84 -48.34 13.14
N ALA A 833 -22.06 -48.74 14.39
CA ALA A 833 -21.01 -48.98 15.37
C ALA A 833 -19.99 -50.06 14.94
N SER A 834 -20.39 -51.03 14.10
CA SER A 834 -19.47 -52.05 13.55
C SER A 834 -18.36 -51.44 12.69
N LEU A 835 -18.68 -50.41 11.90
CA LEU A 835 -17.69 -49.69 11.08
C LEU A 835 -16.72 -48.91 11.97
N ALA A 836 -17.22 -48.29 13.04
CA ALA A 836 -16.39 -47.61 14.03
C ALA A 836 -15.40 -48.58 14.71
N PHE A 837 -15.83 -49.80 15.03
CA PHE A 837 -14.95 -50.85 15.58
C PHE A 837 -13.98 -51.48 14.56
N GLU A 838 -14.18 -51.28 13.25
CA GLU A 838 -13.25 -51.74 12.19
C GLU A 838 -12.19 -50.67 11.85
N TRP A 839 -12.45 -49.42 12.22
CA TRP A 839 -11.53 -48.29 12.00
C TRP A 839 -10.60 -48.04 13.19
N LEU A 840 -11.00 -48.50 14.39
CA LEU A 840 -10.32 -48.32 15.68
C LEU A 840 -9.41 -49.52 16.00
#